data_AF-A0AB73PSX7-F1
#
_entry.id   AF-A0AB73PSX7-F1
#
_cell.length_a   1.000
_cell.length_b   1.000
_cell.length_c   1.000
_cell.angle_alpha   90.00
_cell.angle_beta   90.00
_cell.angle_gamma   90.00
#
_symmetry.space_group_name_H-M   'P 1'
#
loop_
_entity.id
_entity.type
_entity.pdbx_description
1 polymer ?
#
loop_
_entity_poly.entity_id
_entity_poly.type
_entity_poly.pdbx_seq_one_letter_code
_entity_poly.pdbx_strand_id
1 'polypeptide(L)'
;MAEVLHYVIGKDYRPLTMLEAKTANRSDIDYGNNPNWIQTRQYEDSLRQVFVDIVHEDGSAYDLTGCNVMFSGLMPDGTHRVLDNSHAVFYADPTTGKFRFDMPAPAFAVAGQYKQAFFRIFKGYKNVATLEFKFEVLADQVIEGLVPADYISPLTDFLKTINEKEDNFIKNLNKKESDAEASLQKAVNDFTGKIQDLMQKLNASATATDAEFKTLQIAFDNLQQEIKNEDFVKRQDFNQLKDKLTNEVKEMADLAKNKAYLTVADMKKDKSLKNGDVVRTLGYYGYNDGDGAVYQIKDSHPEDYHIRLDNGLDAEQINYKDNNYYDEIGYSIARDHPNHTTCYTVTIPKNDWHGNLIMPEMNYHQEWLSPNEWARKYHTTVTLNGDASIRIGPGETYMNGNIISGGKIIHQADASKQYPSRMKSLAIMSDRSIREYQAGTSAEQMLKDGAQVAFTVYYPLVKNGQKSGYANSDNDQTDNLRAGGRVTEHYPSLGLGEKPDGTWIVIGCDGRSMVDDGLTADQFAQKFIDAGCVNAWRMDGGGSTSINIRESKINKNMDDNGAADRKLQFTFDIRKPTAADNANSLAMSKIGEEKMNLYSSIMYDLKTFYESDTAIYGYAKINNEDELNNFLNGIKDRLNESQYVNGAKLTGILTIKYWRSSVAAATGVDVPGDFAYVFTCTGGHHNHGKIVLTSLTDPRITCWKQYRKDQDPNWSQWMSDGRTITINANATSEVQDLHVTQNGGTVQVDCKVNTNSNTWKDYITGLPLPGFDNQRFIIYGNDQTKIGFATISRGGKLTIRADTNDSYAIHYTYLTNTGKDFTVNY
;
A
#
# COMPACT_ATOMS: atom_id res chain seq x y z
N MET A 1 -3.37 -58.38 8.54
CA MET A 1 -1.94 -58.61 8.21
C MET A 1 -1.42 -57.27 7.72
N ALA A 2 -0.29 -56.78 8.23
CA ALA A 2 0.29 -55.55 7.73
C ALA A 2 0.73 -55.76 6.27
N GLU A 3 0.34 -54.86 5.37
CA GLU A 3 0.70 -54.93 3.96
C GLU A 3 2.16 -54.49 3.80
N VAL A 4 2.97 -55.36 3.20
CA VAL A 4 4.39 -55.11 2.90
C VAL A 4 4.51 -54.89 1.39
N LEU A 5 5.01 -53.72 1.01
CA LEU A 5 5.30 -53.39 -0.39
C LEU A 5 6.73 -53.80 -0.72
N HIS A 6 6.90 -54.53 -1.81
CA HIS A 6 8.20 -55.06 -2.22
C HIS A 6 8.66 -54.41 -3.53
N TYR A 7 9.87 -53.84 -3.54
CA TYR A 7 10.44 -53.15 -4.69
C TYR A 7 11.82 -53.69 -5.07
N VAL A 8 12.06 -53.85 -6.37
CA VAL A 8 13.35 -54.26 -6.94
C VAL A 8 13.87 -53.14 -7.83
N ILE A 9 14.81 -52.34 -7.33
CA ILE A 9 15.36 -51.21 -8.08
C ILE A 9 16.19 -51.73 -9.26
N GLY A 10 15.75 -51.41 -10.48
CA GLY A 10 16.46 -51.71 -11.74
C GLY A 10 15.74 -52.67 -12.69
N LYS A 11 14.85 -53.54 -12.18
CA LYS A 11 14.13 -54.56 -12.98
C LYS A 11 12.76 -54.09 -13.50
N ASP A 12 12.50 -52.80 -13.39
CA ASP A 12 11.19 -52.19 -13.58
C ASP A 12 11.01 -51.72 -15.03
N TYR A 13 10.36 -52.53 -15.88
CA TYR A 13 10.00 -52.15 -17.25
C TYR A 13 8.48 -52.16 -17.45
N ARG A 14 7.89 -50.98 -17.67
CA ARG A 14 6.55 -50.83 -18.25
C ARG A 14 6.70 -50.22 -19.66
N PRO A 15 6.15 -50.85 -20.71
CA PRO A 15 6.24 -50.29 -22.06
C PRO A 15 5.45 -48.98 -22.13
N LEU A 16 6.11 -47.87 -22.48
CA LEU A 16 5.45 -46.64 -22.91
C LEU A 16 4.74 -46.92 -24.24
N THR A 17 3.42 -47.06 -24.25
CA THR A 17 2.72 -47.20 -25.52
C THR A 17 2.61 -45.85 -26.21
N MET A 18 2.78 -45.81 -27.53
CA MET A 18 2.80 -44.58 -28.34
C MET A 18 1.49 -43.74 -28.27
N LEU A 19 0.45 -44.24 -27.59
CA LEU A 19 -0.83 -43.59 -27.36
C LEU A 19 -0.90 -42.82 -26.02
N GLU A 20 -0.03 -43.15 -25.05
CA GLU A 20 0.01 -42.53 -23.71
C GLU A 20 0.79 -41.20 -23.68
N ALA A 21 1.73 -41.01 -24.60
CA ALA A 21 2.63 -39.85 -24.58
C ALA A 21 2.05 -38.56 -25.21
N LYS A 22 0.88 -38.59 -25.88
CA LYS A 22 0.36 -37.42 -26.62
C LYS A 22 -1.13 -37.08 -26.50
N THR A 23 -1.95 -37.83 -25.74
CA THR A 23 -3.42 -37.55 -25.71
C THR A 23 -4.20 -37.88 -24.43
N ALA A 24 -3.59 -38.21 -23.29
CA ALA A 24 -4.35 -38.74 -22.15
C ALA A 24 -4.23 -37.82 -20.90
N ASN A 25 -5.14 -36.88 -20.63
CA ASN A 25 -6.40 -37.12 -19.89
C ASN A 25 -6.90 -38.57 -19.84
N ARG A 26 -6.06 -39.51 -19.37
CA ARG A 26 -6.55 -40.73 -18.74
C ARG A 26 -6.22 -40.64 -17.28
N SER A 27 -7.26 -40.75 -16.48
CA SER A 27 -7.25 -40.65 -15.04
C SER A 27 -6.85 -41.95 -14.34
N ASP A 28 -6.52 -43.03 -15.06
CA ASP A 28 -6.35 -44.35 -14.45
C ASP A 28 -5.08 -45.04 -14.97
N ILE A 29 -4.06 -45.14 -14.10
CA ILE A 29 -2.83 -45.91 -14.35
C ILE A 29 -3.19 -47.40 -14.47
N ASP A 30 -2.73 -48.07 -15.52
CA ASP A 30 -2.81 -49.54 -15.60
C ASP A 30 -1.75 -50.15 -14.69
N TYR A 31 -2.18 -50.64 -13.54
CA TYR A 31 -1.30 -51.26 -12.55
C TYR A 31 -0.86 -52.69 -12.95
N GLY A 32 -1.40 -53.29 -14.02
CA GLY A 32 -1.04 -54.63 -14.48
C GLY A 32 -1.08 -55.69 -13.36
N ASN A 33 -0.12 -56.62 -13.35
CA ASN A 33 0.05 -57.64 -12.30
C ASN A 33 0.84 -57.11 -11.07
N ASN A 34 0.80 -55.81 -10.77
CA ASN A 34 1.53 -55.25 -9.63
C ASN A 34 0.98 -55.79 -8.30
N PRO A 35 1.77 -56.53 -7.51
CA PRO A 35 1.31 -57.09 -6.24
C PRO A 35 1.21 -56.05 -5.12
N ASN A 36 1.77 -54.85 -5.30
CA ASN A 36 1.81 -53.81 -4.27
C ASN A 36 0.52 -52.98 -4.28
N TRP A 37 -0.25 -53.08 -3.20
CA TRP A 37 -1.48 -52.31 -3.00
C TRP A 37 -1.67 -51.92 -1.53
N ILE A 38 -2.46 -50.87 -1.31
CA ILE A 38 -2.91 -50.36 -0.02
C ILE A 38 -4.38 -50.00 -0.12
N GLN A 39 -5.16 -50.36 0.90
CA GLN A 39 -6.55 -49.90 1.05
C GLN A 39 -6.80 -49.31 2.44
N THR A 40 -7.47 -48.16 2.48
CA THR A 40 -7.77 -47.41 3.71
C THR A 40 -9.18 -46.83 3.68
N ARG A 41 -9.59 -46.07 4.70
CA ARG A 41 -10.86 -45.32 4.74
C ARG A 41 -10.60 -43.84 5.01
N GLN A 42 -11.51 -42.96 4.57
CA GLN A 42 -11.49 -41.54 4.97
C GLN A 42 -11.48 -41.40 6.50
N TYR A 43 -10.91 -40.30 7.00
CA TYR A 43 -10.77 -39.98 8.45
C TYR A 43 -9.83 -40.90 9.27
N GLU A 44 -9.07 -41.80 8.63
CA GLU A 44 -7.95 -42.43 9.33
C GLU A 44 -6.88 -41.39 9.69
N ASP A 45 -6.16 -41.59 10.79
CA ASP A 45 -5.04 -40.73 11.19
C ASP A 45 -3.96 -41.56 11.89
N SER A 46 -2.73 -41.49 11.37
CA SER A 46 -1.46 -41.94 11.98
C SER A 46 -1.34 -43.42 12.39
N LEU A 47 -2.41 -44.21 12.31
CA LEU A 47 -2.42 -45.63 12.65
C LEU A 47 -2.28 -46.54 11.42
N ARG A 48 -2.36 -45.98 10.22
CA ARG A 48 -2.14 -46.72 8.98
C ARG A 48 -0.65 -46.78 8.65
N GLN A 49 -0.07 -47.94 8.93
CA GLN A 49 1.36 -48.18 8.72
C GLN A 49 1.59 -49.00 7.46
N VAL A 50 2.51 -48.51 6.62
CA VAL A 50 2.92 -49.16 5.37
C VAL A 50 4.35 -49.65 5.55
N PHE A 51 4.57 -50.94 5.37
CA PHE A 51 5.91 -51.52 5.45
C PHE A 51 6.48 -51.64 4.05
N VAL A 52 7.73 -51.26 3.85
CA VAL A 52 8.36 -51.22 2.54
C VAL A 52 9.71 -51.91 2.59
N ASP A 53 9.91 -52.88 1.70
CA ASP A 53 11.14 -53.62 1.50
C ASP A 53 11.72 -53.29 0.11
N ILE A 54 12.94 -52.76 0.07
CA ILE A 54 13.64 -52.39 -1.17
C ILE A 54 14.90 -53.24 -1.32
N VAL A 55 15.05 -53.86 -2.50
CA VAL A 55 16.21 -54.66 -2.89
C VAL A 55 16.77 -54.22 -4.25
N HIS A 56 18.03 -54.57 -4.51
CA HIS A 56 18.64 -54.51 -5.83
C HIS A 56 18.18 -55.68 -6.73
N GLU A 57 18.50 -55.62 -8.03
CA GLU A 57 18.16 -56.68 -8.99
C GLU A 57 18.67 -58.08 -8.63
N ASP A 58 19.80 -58.14 -7.92
CA ASP A 58 20.42 -59.39 -7.45
C ASP A 58 19.77 -59.93 -6.15
N GLY A 59 18.76 -59.23 -5.61
CA GLY A 59 18.05 -59.57 -4.39
C GLY A 59 18.74 -59.09 -3.11
N SER A 60 19.88 -58.41 -3.19
CA SER A 60 20.53 -57.80 -2.03
C SER A 60 19.76 -56.58 -1.50
N ALA A 61 19.82 -56.35 -0.18
CA ALA A 61 19.12 -55.24 0.46
C ALA A 61 19.65 -53.88 -0.03
N TYR A 62 18.74 -52.93 -0.27
CA TYR A 62 19.11 -51.58 -0.69
C TYR A 62 19.50 -50.72 0.52
N ASP A 63 20.75 -50.29 0.64
CA ASP A 63 21.22 -49.53 1.82
C ASP A 63 20.54 -48.15 1.95
N LEU A 64 19.75 -47.96 3.00
CA LEU A 64 19.05 -46.71 3.32
C LEU A 64 19.83 -45.80 4.27
N THR A 65 21.09 -46.12 4.60
CA THR A 65 21.90 -45.32 5.51
C THR A 65 22.05 -43.88 5.02
N GLY A 66 21.59 -42.93 5.84
CA GLY A 66 21.62 -41.50 5.53
C GLY A 66 20.63 -41.05 4.45
N CYS A 67 19.65 -41.90 4.13
CA CYS A 67 18.58 -41.56 3.19
C CYS A 67 17.40 -40.86 3.90
N ASN A 68 16.64 -40.07 3.13
CA ASN A 68 15.31 -39.60 3.49
C ASN A 68 14.29 -40.21 2.51
N VAL A 69 13.08 -40.51 2.97
CA VAL A 69 12.00 -41.07 2.13
C VAL A 69 10.84 -40.09 2.10
N MET A 70 10.35 -39.81 0.89
CA MET A 70 9.16 -39.00 0.67
C MET A 70 8.07 -39.84 0.02
N PHE A 71 6.91 -39.94 0.66
CA PHE A 71 5.69 -40.37 -0.02
C PHE A 71 5.25 -39.28 -0.98
N SER A 72 4.90 -39.66 -2.22
CA SER A 72 4.42 -38.78 -3.27
C SER A 72 3.13 -39.33 -3.86
N GLY A 73 2.02 -38.62 -3.64
CA GLY A 73 0.70 -39.03 -4.07
C GLY A 73 -0.09 -37.91 -4.76
N LEU A 74 -0.82 -38.27 -5.83
CA LEU A 74 -1.89 -37.47 -6.42
C LEU A 74 -3.23 -38.12 -6.06
N MET A 75 -4.06 -37.38 -5.32
CA MET A 75 -5.31 -37.87 -4.76
C MET A 75 -6.33 -38.28 -5.85
N PRO A 76 -7.38 -39.04 -5.49
CA PRO A 76 -8.40 -39.49 -6.44
C PRO A 76 -9.11 -38.38 -7.25
N ASP A 77 -9.18 -37.16 -6.72
CA ASP A 77 -9.75 -35.99 -7.42
C ASP A 77 -8.86 -35.45 -8.55
N GLY A 78 -7.58 -35.84 -8.60
CA GLY A 78 -6.62 -35.37 -9.58
C GLY A 78 -6.14 -33.93 -9.38
N THR A 79 -6.54 -33.26 -8.29
CA THR A 79 -6.17 -31.88 -8.00
C THR A 79 -5.21 -31.76 -6.83
N HIS A 80 -5.42 -32.55 -5.76
CA HIS A 80 -4.67 -32.41 -4.51
C HIS A 80 -3.50 -33.39 -4.40
N ARG A 81 -2.40 -32.93 -3.82
CA ARG A 81 -1.14 -33.66 -3.70
C ARG A 81 -0.75 -33.90 -2.25
N VAL A 82 -0.11 -35.03 -2.01
CA VAL A 82 0.50 -35.39 -0.73
C VAL A 82 1.99 -35.61 -0.97
N LEU A 83 2.82 -34.73 -0.41
CA LEU A 83 4.27 -34.82 -0.41
C LEU A 83 4.74 -34.86 1.04
N ASP A 84 5.11 -36.05 1.50
CA ASP A 84 5.38 -36.26 2.93
C ASP A 84 6.70 -36.98 3.17
N ASN A 85 7.61 -36.34 3.90
CA ASN A 85 8.88 -36.92 4.34
C ASN A 85 9.06 -36.97 5.86
N SER A 86 8.05 -36.58 6.64
CA SER A 86 8.14 -36.49 8.10
C SER A 86 7.71 -37.78 8.81
N HIS A 87 7.02 -38.69 8.09
CA HIS A 87 6.44 -39.90 8.69
C HIS A 87 7.12 -41.21 8.26
N ALA A 88 8.30 -41.12 7.66
CA ALA A 88 9.15 -42.28 7.42
C ALA A 88 9.87 -42.69 8.72
N VAL A 89 9.74 -43.95 9.11
CA VAL A 89 10.43 -44.55 10.26
C VAL A 89 11.32 -45.68 9.76
N PHE A 90 12.63 -45.42 9.78
CA PHE A 90 13.63 -46.42 9.43
C PHE A 90 13.78 -47.46 10.53
N TYR A 91 14.08 -48.69 10.14
CA TYR A 91 14.46 -49.73 11.09
C TYR A 91 15.79 -49.37 11.77
N ALA A 92 16.03 -49.96 12.94
CA ALA A 92 17.27 -49.73 13.69
C ALA A 92 18.54 -50.04 12.88
N ASP A 93 18.46 -51.00 11.94
CA ASP A 93 19.47 -51.25 10.94
C ASP A 93 18.97 -50.77 9.54
N PRO A 94 19.43 -49.61 9.05
CA PRO A 94 19.02 -49.06 7.77
C PRO A 94 19.62 -49.80 6.56
N THR A 95 20.61 -50.68 6.76
CA THR A 95 21.21 -51.48 5.68
C THR A 95 20.30 -52.60 5.20
N THR A 96 19.22 -52.87 5.96
CA THR A 96 18.21 -53.90 5.64
C THR A 96 17.33 -53.55 4.44
N GLY A 97 17.34 -52.30 3.97
CA GLY A 97 16.46 -51.83 2.89
C GLY A 97 15.00 -51.71 3.29
N LYS A 98 14.71 -51.65 4.59
CA LYS A 98 13.35 -51.64 5.14
C LYS A 98 13.03 -50.33 5.83
N PHE A 99 11.82 -49.83 5.61
CA PHE A 99 11.25 -48.74 6.39
C PHE A 99 9.74 -48.93 6.59
N ARG A 100 9.22 -48.29 7.63
CA ARG A 100 7.80 -48.10 7.86
C ARG A 100 7.44 -46.68 7.46
N PHE A 101 6.28 -46.49 6.86
CA PHE A 101 5.71 -45.18 6.61
C PHE A 101 4.35 -45.06 7.28
N ASP A 102 4.22 -44.11 8.20
CA ASP A 102 2.95 -43.84 8.87
C ASP A 102 2.18 -42.82 8.04
N MET A 103 1.09 -43.24 7.40
CA MET A 103 0.39 -42.35 6.46
C MET A 103 -0.32 -41.21 7.22
N PRO A 104 -0.13 -39.94 6.78
CA PRO A 104 -0.69 -38.79 7.47
C PRO A 104 -2.19 -38.66 7.17
N ALA A 105 -2.98 -38.12 8.11
CA ALA A 105 -4.44 -37.97 7.93
C ALA A 105 -4.88 -37.30 6.60
N PRO A 106 -4.19 -36.26 6.08
CA PRO A 106 -4.54 -35.66 4.80
C PRO A 106 -4.49 -36.63 3.62
N ALA A 107 -3.72 -37.72 3.69
CA ALA A 107 -3.69 -38.75 2.66
C ALA A 107 -5.02 -39.53 2.52
N PHE A 108 -5.97 -39.34 3.42
CA PHE A 108 -7.26 -40.02 3.39
C PHE A 108 -8.42 -39.05 3.15
N ALA A 109 -8.15 -37.80 2.75
CA ALA A 109 -9.18 -36.77 2.61
C ALA A 109 -10.21 -37.09 1.53
N VAL A 110 -9.80 -37.74 0.43
CA VAL A 110 -10.64 -37.98 -0.75
C VAL A 110 -10.82 -39.48 -0.97
N ALA A 111 -12.07 -39.94 -1.01
CA ALA A 111 -12.40 -41.32 -1.36
C ALA A 111 -12.12 -41.61 -2.84
N GLY A 112 -11.63 -42.80 -3.12
CA GLY A 112 -11.36 -43.32 -4.46
C GLY A 112 -9.94 -43.84 -4.63
N GLN A 113 -9.63 -44.23 -5.86
CA GLN A 113 -8.30 -44.70 -6.25
C GLN A 113 -7.37 -43.50 -6.47
N TYR A 114 -6.24 -43.47 -5.78
CA TYR A 114 -5.17 -42.50 -6.05
C TYR A 114 -4.76 -42.56 -7.51
N LYS A 115 -4.60 -41.38 -8.11
CA LYS A 115 -4.15 -41.25 -9.50
C LYS A 115 -2.70 -41.64 -9.66
N GLN A 116 -1.89 -41.42 -8.63
CA GLN A 116 -0.50 -41.87 -8.55
C GLN A 116 -0.09 -41.95 -7.08
N ALA A 117 0.69 -42.97 -6.70
CA ALA A 117 1.23 -43.10 -5.35
C ALA A 117 2.54 -43.89 -5.40
N PHE A 118 3.64 -43.29 -4.92
CA PHE A 118 4.98 -43.91 -4.90
C PHE A 118 5.85 -43.32 -3.80
N PHE A 119 6.99 -43.96 -3.53
CA PHE A 119 8.02 -43.44 -2.63
C PHE A 119 9.21 -42.93 -3.41
N ARG A 120 9.78 -41.80 -2.96
CA ARG A 120 11.03 -41.26 -3.47
C ARG A 120 12.07 -41.27 -2.36
N ILE A 121 13.20 -41.91 -2.63
CA ILE A 121 14.33 -42.03 -1.70
C ILE A 121 15.39 -41.01 -2.10
N PHE A 122 15.83 -40.21 -1.14
CA PHE A 122 16.83 -39.15 -1.30
C PHE A 122 18.09 -39.47 -0.50
N LYS A 123 19.27 -39.18 -1.06
CA LYS A 123 20.55 -39.16 -0.34
C LYS A 123 21.34 -37.95 -0.80
N GLY A 124 21.33 -36.89 0.01
CA GLY A 124 21.76 -35.56 -0.44
C GLY A 124 20.89 -35.07 -1.60
N TYR A 125 21.51 -34.63 -2.70
CA TYR A 125 20.81 -34.16 -3.91
C TYR A 125 20.38 -35.27 -4.89
N LYS A 126 20.79 -36.51 -4.63
CA LYS A 126 20.47 -37.66 -5.50
C LYS A 126 19.17 -38.28 -5.03
N ASN A 127 18.36 -38.78 -5.97
CA ASN A 127 17.15 -39.50 -5.64
C ASN A 127 16.86 -40.64 -6.61
N VAL A 128 16.12 -41.64 -6.12
CA VAL A 128 15.51 -42.73 -6.88
C VAL A 128 14.05 -42.86 -6.44
N ALA A 129 13.16 -43.25 -7.35
CA ALA A 129 11.76 -43.48 -7.03
C ALA A 129 11.41 -44.95 -7.19
N THR A 130 10.49 -45.44 -6.35
CA THR A 130 9.82 -46.72 -6.57
C THR A 130 8.83 -46.59 -7.71
N LEU A 131 8.44 -47.72 -8.32
CA LEU A 131 7.22 -47.75 -9.12
C LEU A 131 5.98 -47.43 -8.27
N GLU A 132 4.91 -47.00 -8.94
CA GLU A 132 3.63 -46.74 -8.28
C GLU A 132 3.02 -48.01 -7.69
N PHE A 133 2.33 -47.88 -6.56
CA PHE A 133 1.48 -48.91 -5.98
C PHE A 133 0.00 -48.51 -6.05
N LYS A 134 -0.90 -49.49 -6.00
CA LYS A 134 -2.34 -49.22 -5.98
C LYS A 134 -2.73 -48.71 -4.59
N PHE A 135 -3.23 -47.48 -4.48
CA PHE A 135 -3.71 -46.94 -3.21
C PHE A 135 -5.18 -46.51 -3.31
N GLU A 136 -6.05 -47.15 -2.55
CA GLU A 136 -7.51 -46.91 -2.56
C GLU A 136 -8.01 -46.42 -1.20
N VAL A 137 -8.79 -45.35 -1.19
CA VAL A 137 -9.45 -44.79 0.01
C VAL A 137 -10.95 -45.06 -0.08
N LEU A 138 -11.49 -45.84 0.85
CA LEU A 138 -12.92 -46.11 0.96
C LEU A 138 -13.64 -44.90 1.55
N ALA A 139 -14.81 -44.58 1.00
CA ALA A 139 -15.66 -43.52 1.54
C ALA A 139 -16.14 -43.85 2.95
N ASP A 140 -16.14 -42.85 3.83
CA ASP A 140 -16.81 -42.93 5.13
C ASP A 140 -18.20 -42.28 5.01
N GLN A 141 -19.25 -42.99 5.43
CA GLN A 141 -20.63 -42.51 5.39
C GLN A 141 -21.14 -42.01 6.75
N VAL A 142 -20.29 -42.04 7.78
CA VAL A 142 -20.64 -41.72 9.16
C VAL A 142 -20.13 -40.33 9.55
N ILE A 143 -18.97 -39.93 9.04
CA ILE A 143 -18.34 -38.63 9.32
C ILE A 143 -18.29 -37.81 8.02
N GLU A 144 -18.74 -36.56 8.06
CA GLU A 144 -18.75 -35.62 6.94
C GLU A 144 -17.91 -34.36 7.25
N GLY A 145 -17.46 -33.64 6.21
CA GLY A 145 -16.83 -32.32 6.36
C GLY A 145 -15.31 -32.25 6.15
N LEU A 146 -14.64 -33.30 5.68
CA LEU A 146 -13.24 -33.22 5.22
C LEU A 146 -13.13 -32.29 3.99
N VAL A 147 -12.29 -31.26 4.10
CA VAL A 147 -11.90 -30.41 2.97
C VAL A 147 -10.51 -30.85 2.50
N PRO A 148 -10.36 -31.38 1.28
CA PRO A 148 -9.06 -31.77 0.76
C PRO A 148 -8.21 -30.53 0.47
N ALA A 149 -6.90 -30.65 0.71
CA ALA A 149 -5.91 -29.62 0.46
C ALA A 149 -4.56 -30.27 0.11
N ASP A 150 -3.68 -29.50 -0.53
CA ASP A 150 -2.30 -29.93 -0.72
C ASP A 150 -1.59 -30.07 0.63
N TYR A 151 -0.89 -31.19 0.83
CA TYR A 151 -0.12 -31.46 2.04
C TYR A 151 1.37 -31.62 1.71
N ILE A 152 2.21 -30.73 2.27
CA ILE A 152 3.65 -30.69 2.02
C ILE A 152 4.38 -30.58 3.37
N SER A 153 4.70 -31.72 4.01
CA SER A 153 5.33 -31.71 5.35
C SER A 153 6.71 -31.01 5.44
N PRO A 154 7.59 -31.04 4.41
CA PRO A 154 8.87 -30.32 4.47
C PRO A 154 8.72 -28.81 4.71
N LEU A 155 7.64 -28.21 4.22
CA LEU A 155 7.37 -26.77 4.37
C LEU A 155 6.88 -26.46 5.79
N THR A 156 6.02 -27.32 6.34
CA THR A 156 5.46 -27.18 7.69
C THR A 156 6.54 -27.31 8.78
N ASP A 157 7.47 -28.25 8.65
CA ASP A 157 8.57 -28.46 9.61
C ASP A 157 9.61 -27.31 9.57
N PHE A 158 9.86 -26.75 8.39
CA PHE A 158 10.71 -25.58 8.23
C PHE A 158 10.13 -24.35 8.96
N LEU A 159 8.83 -24.10 8.79
CA LEU A 159 8.13 -22.99 9.46
C LEU A 159 8.11 -23.16 10.99
N LYS A 160 7.89 -24.38 11.48
CA LYS A 160 7.92 -24.69 12.92
C LYS A 160 9.29 -24.44 13.55
N THR A 161 10.37 -24.83 12.87
CA THR A 161 11.75 -24.66 13.37
C THR A 161 12.16 -23.18 13.49
N ILE A 162 11.65 -22.33 12.60
CA ILE A 162 11.87 -20.88 12.66
C ILE A 162 11.19 -20.29 13.90
N ASN A 163 9.90 -20.61 14.09
CA ASN A 163 9.11 -20.10 15.22
C ASN A 163 9.67 -20.54 16.58
N GLU A 164 10.10 -21.81 16.71
CA GLU A 164 10.68 -22.32 17.96
C GLU A 164 12.02 -21.66 18.32
N LYS A 165 12.83 -21.26 17.33
CA LYS A 165 14.09 -20.53 17.57
C LYS A 165 13.84 -19.07 17.94
N GLU A 166 12.83 -18.46 17.34
CA GLU A 166 12.38 -17.11 17.66
C GLU A 166 11.83 -17.03 19.09
N ASP A 167 10.95 -17.95 19.48
CA ASP A 167 10.39 -18.03 20.84
C ASP A 167 11.45 -18.23 21.92
N ASN A 168 12.46 -19.07 21.66
CA ASN A 168 13.55 -19.32 22.60
C ASN A 168 14.52 -18.14 22.69
N PHE A 169 14.68 -17.37 21.62
CA PHE A 169 15.46 -16.13 21.64
C PHE A 169 14.75 -15.05 22.47
N ILE A 170 13.44 -14.87 22.26
CA ILE A 170 12.61 -13.91 23.01
C ILE A 170 12.56 -14.26 24.51
N LYS A 171 12.36 -15.52 24.88
CA LYS A 171 12.36 -15.95 26.29
C LYS A 171 13.68 -15.69 27.02
N ASN A 172 14.82 -15.84 26.33
CA ASN A 172 16.14 -15.61 26.93
C ASN A 172 16.48 -14.12 27.07
N LEU A 173 15.93 -13.26 26.21
CA LEU A 173 16.03 -11.81 26.36
C LEU A 173 15.22 -11.32 27.57
N ASN A 174 13.94 -11.72 27.66
CA ASN A 174 13.04 -11.28 28.72
C ASN A 174 13.52 -11.70 30.14
N LYS A 175 14.21 -12.84 30.25
CA LYS A 175 14.74 -13.32 31.54
C LYS A 175 15.93 -12.51 32.06
N LYS A 176 16.80 -11.99 31.17
CA LYS A 176 17.92 -11.12 31.57
C LYS A 176 17.46 -9.70 31.92
N GLU A 177 16.38 -9.26 31.30
CA GLU A 177 15.74 -7.96 31.55
C GLU A 177 15.08 -7.92 32.94
N SER A 178 14.35 -8.98 33.31
CA SER A 178 13.66 -9.09 34.61
C SER A 178 14.58 -9.03 35.84
N ASP A 179 15.80 -9.58 35.78
CA ASP A 179 16.74 -9.56 36.91
C ASP A 179 17.46 -8.19 37.04
N ALA A 180 17.66 -7.49 35.91
CA ALA A 180 18.20 -6.13 35.86
C ALA A 180 17.17 -5.09 36.33
N GLU A 181 15.90 -5.25 35.93
CA GLU A 181 14.77 -4.40 36.32
C GLU A 181 14.52 -4.46 37.83
N ALA A 182 14.58 -5.65 38.45
CA ALA A 182 14.41 -5.80 39.91
C ALA A 182 15.49 -5.07 40.72
N SER A 183 16.75 -5.11 40.25
CA SER A 183 17.88 -4.44 40.90
C SER A 183 17.83 -2.91 40.71
N LEU A 184 17.41 -2.45 39.53
CA LEU A 184 17.21 -1.04 39.21
C LEU A 184 16.02 -0.44 39.98
N GLN A 185 14.90 -1.15 40.03
CA GLN A 185 13.70 -0.74 40.76
C GLN A 185 13.99 -0.58 42.25
N LYS A 186 14.80 -1.46 42.84
CA LYS A 186 15.23 -1.32 44.24
C LYS A 186 16.06 -0.05 44.47
N ALA A 187 17.02 0.25 43.59
CA ALA A 187 17.85 1.44 43.70
C ALA A 187 17.04 2.74 43.51
N VAL A 188 16.08 2.74 42.58
CA VAL A 188 15.15 3.86 42.35
C VAL A 188 14.25 4.08 43.56
N ASN A 189 13.71 3.02 44.16
CA ASN A 189 12.86 3.10 45.35
C ASN A 189 13.66 3.65 46.56
N ASP A 190 14.88 3.17 46.77
CA ASP A 190 15.76 3.62 47.87
C ASP A 190 16.16 5.10 47.72
N PHE A 191 16.31 5.61 46.48
CA PHE A 191 16.62 7.01 46.21
C PHE A 191 15.40 7.93 46.30
N THR A 192 14.25 7.48 45.78
CA THR A 192 12.97 8.20 45.86
C THR A 192 12.55 8.42 47.32
N GLY A 193 12.73 7.41 48.17
CA GLY A 193 12.47 7.53 49.61
C GLY A 193 13.30 8.61 50.29
N LYS A 194 14.57 8.79 49.89
CA LYS A 194 15.46 9.83 50.45
C LYS A 194 15.10 11.24 49.98
N ILE A 195 14.60 11.40 48.76
CA ILE A 195 14.07 12.68 48.25
C ILE A 195 12.80 13.08 49.01
N GLN A 196 11.88 12.13 49.21
CA GLN A 196 10.67 12.38 49.98
C GLN A 196 10.97 12.82 51.42
N ASP A 197 11.96 12.18 52.05
CA ASP A 197 12.44 12.52 53.39
C ASP A 197 13.06 13.93 53.48
N LEU A 198 13.73 14.36 52.40
CA LEU A 198 14.30 15.70 52.28
C LEU A 198 13.23 16.76 52.03
N MET A 199 12.25 16.50 51.16
CA MET A 199 11.13 17.42 50.91
C MET A 199 10.27 17.62 52.15
N GLN A 200 10.04 16.57 52.95
CA GLN A 200 9.36 16.72 54.24
C GLN A 200 10.14 17.62 55.21
N LYS A 201 11.48 17.56 55.21
CA LYS A 201 12.34 18.42 56.06
C LYS A 201 12.41 19.87 55.54
N LEU A 202 12.42 20.07 54.22
CA LEU A 202 12.33 21.38 53.57
C LEU A 202 10.99 22.08 53.83
N ASN A 203 9.89 21.33 53.78
CA ASN A 203 8.57 21.86 54.15
C ASN A 203 8.44 22.18 55.64
N ALA A 204 9.32 21.63 56.49
CA ALA A 204 9.32 21.85 57.94
C ALA A 204 10.22 23.02 58.39
N SER A 205 11.17 23.50 57.57
CA SER A 205 12.03 24.63 57.94
C SER A 205 12.24 25.58 56.75
N ALA A 206 11.83 26.84 56.91
CA ALA A 206 11.75 27.82 55.83
C ALA A 206 13.10 28.33 55.26
N THR A 207 14.22 27.64 55.51
CA THR A 207 15.54 27.98 54.95
C THR A 207 16.45 26.75 54.94
N ALA A 208 16.78 26.22 53.75
CA ALA A 208 17.84 25.22 53.60
C ALA A 208 19.22 25.87 53.68
N THR A 209 20.19 25.21 54.29
CA THR A 209 21.58 25.73 54.43
C THR A 209 22.60 24.84 53.71
N ASP A 210 23.71 25.43 53.26
CA ASP A 210 24.80 24.82 52.46
C ASP A 210 25.36 23.48 52.99
N ALA A 211 25.16 23.18 54.29
CA ALA A 211 25.55 21.91 54.89
C ALA A 211 24.73 20.71 54.38
N GLU A 212 23.48 20.95 53.98
CA GLU A 212 22.55 19.91 53.54
C GLU A 212 22.85 19.48 52.09
N PHE A 213 23.22 20.44 51.22
CA PHE A 213 23.75 20.17 49.88
C PHE A 213 25.03 19.33 49.91
N LYS A 214 25.90 19.57 50.90
CA LYS A 214 27.17 18.84 51.07
C LYS A 214 26.95 17.38 51.45
N THR A 215 25.86 17.07 52.14
CA THR A 215 25.52 15.71 52.57
C THR A 215 25.00 14.88 51.38
N LEU A 216 24.24 15.50 50.48
CA LEU A 216 23.82 14.91 49.20
C LEU A 216 25.01 14.65 48.26
N GLN A 217 25.97 15.57 48.22
CA GLN A 217 27.20 15.40 47.44
C GLN A 217 27.98 14.16 47.90
N ILE A 218 28.14 13.98 49.22
CA ILE A 218 28.86 12.83 49.80
C ILE A 218 28.13 11.51 49.51
N ALA A 219 26.80 11.48 49.61
CA ALA A 219 26.02 10.29 49.30
C ALA A 219 26.09 9.90 47.82
N PHE A 220 26.12 10.89 46.92
CA PHE A 220 26.31 10.71 45.49
C PHE A 220 27.70 10.16 45.16
N ASP A 221 28.74 10.69 45.81
CA ASP A 221 30.13 10.26 45.59
C ASP A 221 30.38 8.82 46.08
N ASN A 222 29.73 8.39 47.16
CA ASN A 222 29.81 7.00 47.64
C ASN A 222 29.14 6.00 46.69
N LEU A 223 27.99 6.37 46.12
CA LEU A 223 27.31 5.55 45.11
C LEU A 223 28.17 5.39 43.85
N GLN A 224 28.88 6.45 43.44
CA GLN A 224 29.83 6.41 42.32
C GLN A 224 31.00 5.43 42.56
N GLN A 225 31.41 5.22 43.81
CA GLN A 225 32.49 4.27 44.12
C GLN A 225 32.03 2.82 44.07
N GLU A 226 30.85 2.50 44.59
CA GLU A 226 30.31 1.13 44.56
C GLU A 226 30.04 0.66 43.12
N ILE A 227 29.64 1.57 42.23
CA ILE A 227 29.32 1.29 40.82
C ILE A 227 30.57 1.11 39.94
N LYS A 228 31.74 1.63 40.34
CA LYS A 228 33.00 1.49 39.57
C LYS A 228 33.53 0.05 39.51
N ASN A 229 33.04 -0.85 40.36
CA ASN A 229 33.59 -2.19 40.52
C ASN A 229 32.93 -3.30 39.66
N GLU A 230 31.86 -3.03 38.90
CA GLU A 230 31.16 -4.06 38.11
C GLU A 230 30.75 -3.59 36.69
N ASP A 231 31.57 -4.01 35.71
CA ASP A 231 31.44 -4.14 34.24
C ASP A 231 30.60 -3.15 33.35
N PHE A 232 31.07 -3.03 32.10
CA PHE A 232 30.89 -1.94 31.12
C PHE A 232 29.44 -1.59 30.71
N VAL A 233 28.47 -2.51 30.86
CA VAL A 233 27.08 -2.33 30.38
C VAL A 233 26.31 -1.28 31.18
N LYS A 234 26.61 -1.09 32.47
CA LYS A 234 25.87 -0.17 33.37
C LYS A 234 26.29 1.31 33.26
N ARG A 235 27.34 1.65 32.51
CA ARG A 235 27.90 3.02 32.44
C ARG A 235 27.02 3.98 31.63
N GLN A 236 26.35 3.48 30.60
CA GLN A 236 25.53 4.29 29.70
C GLN A 236 24.19 4.63 30.36
N ASP A 237 23.56 3.66 31.01
CA ASP A 237 22.33 3.83 31.80
C ASP A 237 22.57 4.72 33.03
N PHE A 238 23.76 4.63 33.65
CA PHE A 238 24.14 5.52 34.75
C PHE A 238 24.35 6.96 34.31
N ASN A 239 24.94 7.21 33.13
CA ASN A 239 25.09 8.56 32.61
C ASN A 239 23.72 9.15 32.24
N GLN A 240 22.82 8.35 31.66
CA GLN A 240 21.44 8.76 31.42
C GLN A 240 20.69 9.06 32.73
N LEU A 241 20.89 8.27 33.79
CA LEU A 241 20.32 8.52 35.10
C LEU A 241 20.90 9.79 35.75
N LYS A 242 22.22 10.01 35.63
CA LYS A 242 22.91 11.23 36.11
C LYS A 242 22.38 12.47 35.38
N ASP A 243 22.18 12.38 34.07
CA ASP A 243 21.66 13.47 33.26
C ASP A 243 20.19 13.70 33.57
N LYS A 244 19.40 12.64 33.77
CA LYS A 244 18.01 12.72 34.23
C LYS A 244 17.90 13.36 35.62
N LEU A 245 18.73 12.98 36.59
CA LEU A 245 18.77 13.58 37.92
C LEU A 245 19.20 15.06 37.88
N THR A 246 20.21 15.36 37.07
CA THR A 246 20.71 16.74 36.91
C THR A 246 19.64 17.63 36.27
N ASN A 247 18.87 17.06 35.33
CA ASN A 247 17.75 17.70 34.68
C ASN A 247 16.53 17.82 35.60
N GLU A 248 16.21 16.82 36.43
CA GLU A 248 15.15 16.90 37.44
C GLU A 248 15.50 17.92 38.54
N VAL A 249 16.77 18.02 38.96
CA VAL A 249 17.23 19.04 39.92
C VAL A 249 17.20 20.45 39.31
N LYS A 250 17.56 20.60 38.03
CA LYS A 250 17.41 21.87 37.30
C LYS A 250 15.94 22.22 37.05
N GLU A 251 15.12 21.25 36.70
CA GLU A 251 13.68 21.42 36.55
C GLU A 251 13.05 21.78 37.88
N MET A 252 13.44 21.19 39.01
CA MET A 252 12.97 21.63 40.33
C MET A 252 13.44 23.05 40.68
N ALA A 253 14.65 23.44 40.27
CA ALA A 253 15.15 24.81 40.44
C ALA A 253 14.42 25.83 39.54
N ASP A 254 13.91 25.41 38.37
CA ASP A 254 13.12 26.24 37.46
C ASP A 254 11.60 26.19 37.76
N LEU A 255 11.08 25.08 38.28
CA LEU A 255 9.71 24.88 38.78
C LEU A 255 9.44 25.69 40.05
N ALA A 256 10.48 25.90 40.87
CA ALA A 256 10.45 26.81 42.02
C ALA A 256 10.14 28.28 41.64
N LYS A 257 10.23 28.65 40.35
CA LYS A 257 9.87 29.99 39.85
C LYS A 257 8.39 30.16 39.45
N ASN A 258 7.65 29.08 39.21
CA ASN A 258 6.28 29.12 38.64
C ASN A 258 5.20 28.35 39.43
N LYS A 259 5.39 28.10 40.74
CA LYS A 259 4.45 27.39 41.67
C LYS A 259 3.78 26.14 41.04
N ALA A 260 4.53 25.04 41.00
CA ALA A 260 4.01 23.73 40.59
C ALA A 260 3.98 22.74 41.76
N TYR A 261 3.03 21.80 41.73
CA TYR A 261 2.81 20.80 42.78
C TYR A 261 2.88 19.38 42.21
N LEU A 262 3.37 18.43 43.01
CA LEU A 262 3.44 17.03 42.58
C LEU A 262 2.04 16.43 42.42
N THR A 263 1.16 16.72 43.38
CA THR A 263 -0.23 16.27 43.38
C THR A 263 -1.20 17.40 43.70
N VAL A 264 -2.50 17.16 43.45
CA VAL A 264 -3.57 18.04 43.93
C VAL A 264 -3.56 18.17 45.46
N ALA A 265 -3.20 17.11 46.18
CA ALA A 265 -3.15 17.14 47.65
C ALA A 265 -2.06 18.10 48.16
N ASP A 266 -0.95 18.23 47.43
CA ASP A 266 0.13 19.15 47.78
C ASP A 266 -0.26 20.60 47.49
N MET A 267 -0.94 20.84 46.36
CA MET A 267 -1.51 22.15 46.03
C MET A 267 -2.53 22.61 47.08
N LYS A 268 -3.44 21.72 47.50
CA LYS A 268 -4.49 22.04 48.49
C LYS A 268 -3.93 22.54 49.81
N LYS A 269 -2.78 22.00 50.24
CA LYS A 269 -2.13 22.33 51.52
C LYS A 269 -1.35 23.65 51.48
N ASP A 270 -1.08 24.20 50.29
CA ASP A 270 -0.32 25.43 50.17
C ASP A 270 -1.18 26.66 50.52
N LYS A 271 -0.96 27.18 51.73
CA LYS A 271 -1.66 28.35 52.23
C LYS A 271 -1.21 29.68 51.63
N SER A 272 -0.15 29.68 50.82
CA SER A 272 0.43 30.88 50.20
C SER A 272 -0.19 31.27 48.86
N LEU A 273 -1.10 30.44 48.32
CA LEU A 273 -1.81 30.70 47.06
C LEU A 273 -2.74 31.91 47.18
N LYS A 274 -2.80 32.74 46.12
CA LYS A 274 -3.59 33.98 46.06
C LYS A 274 -4.50 33.99 44.83
N ASN A 275 -5.59 34.75 44.90
CA ASN A 275 -6.46 34.99 43.74
C ASN A 275 -5.65 35.51 42.54
N GLY A 276 -5.85 34.92 41.37
CA GLY A 276 -5.12 35.20 40.13
C GLY A 276 -3.86 34.37 39.91
N ASP A 277 -3.37 33.62 40.91
CA ASP A 277 -2.25 32.69 40.72
C ASP A 277 -2.65 31.64 39.66
N VAL A 278 -1.73 31.34 38.73
CA VAL A 278 -1.86 30.21 37.80
C VAL A 278 -0.86 29.16 38.24
N VAL A 279 -1.36 27.96 38.52
CA VAL A 279 -0.56 26.87 39.11
C VAL A 279 -0.79 25.57 38.36
N ARG A 280 0.18 24.67 38.43
CA ARG A 280 0.14 23.37 37.74
C ARG A 280 0.35 22.22 38.71
N THR A 281 -0.41 21.15 38.54
CA THR A 281 -0.11 19.84 39.15
C THR A 281 0.55 18.91 38.12
N LEU A 282 1.49 18.08 38.58
CA LEU A 282 2.18 17.07 37.75
C LEU A 282 1.47 15.71 37.78
N GLY A 283 0.43 15.58 38.60
CA GLY A 283 -0.53 14.49 38.63
C GLY A 283 -1.68 14.79 39.60
N TYR A 284 -2.71 13.94 39.65
CA TYR A 284 -3.87 14.15 40.51
C TYR A 284 -3.70 13.46 41.88
N TYR A 285 -3.53 12.14 41.88
CA TYR A 285 -3.36 11.30 43.08
C TYR A 285 -1.89 10.96 43.35
N GLY A 286 -1.06 10.90 42.30
CA GLY A 286 0.36 10.59 42.38
C GLY A 286 1.18 11.40 41.38
N TYR A 287 2.49 11.50 41.60
CA TYR A 287 3.38 12.18 40.65
C TYR A 287 3.37 11.46 39.30
N ASN A 288 3.12 12.21 38.22
CA ASN A 288 3.17 11.73 36.84
C ASN A 288 2.18 10.59 36.53
N ASP A 289 1.02 10.59 37.19
CA ASP A 289 -0.08 9.64 36.95
C ASP A 289 -0.86 9.91 35.66
N GLY A 290 -0.49 10.94 34.89
CA GLY A 290 -1.14 11.34 33.65
C GLY A 290 -2.26 12.37 33.85
N ASP A 291 -2.66 12.65 35.08
CA ASP A 291 -3.81 13.50 35.43
C ASP A 291 -3.40 14.89 35.94
N GLY A 292 -2.22 15.37 35.51
CA GLY A 292 -1.75 16.72 35.82
C GLY A 292 -2.56 17.79 35.10
N ALA A 293 -2.90 18.88 35.78
CA ALA A 293 -3.73 19.95 35.20
C ALA A 293 -3.22 21.34 35.58
N VAL A 294 -3.68 22.34 34.82
CA VAL A 294 -3.44 23.77 35.12
C VAL A 294 -4.69 24.34 35.75
N TYR A 295 -4.50 25.10 36.82
CA TYR A 295 -5.56 25.72 37.59
C TYR A 295 -5.35 27.22 37.67
N GLN A 296 -6.46 27.97 37.61
CA GLN A 296 -6.49 29.36 38.01
C GLN A 296 -7.07 29.47 39.42
N ILE A 297 -6.35 30.13 40.32
CA ILE A 297 -6.82 30.33 41.69
C ILE A 297 -7.79 31.50 41.73
N LYS A 298 -8.97 31.28 42.28
CA LYS A 298 -10.07 32.24 42.39
C LYS A 298 -10.51 32.42 43.85
N ASP A 299 -10.86 33.64 44.21
CA ASP A 299 -11.52 33.97 45.49
C ASP A 299 -13.04 33.78 45.46
N SER A 300 -13.60 33.60 44.27
CA SER A 300 -14.99 33.23 44.03
C SER A 300 -15.13 31.75 43.73
N HIS A 301 -16.20 31.13 44.22
CA HIS A 301 -16.56 29.76 43.90
C HIS A 301 -17.04 29.62 42.44
N PRO A 302 -16.27 28.97 41.55
CA PRO A 302 -16.63 28.85 40.13
C PRO A 302 -17.74 27.82 39.90
N GLU A 303 -18.53 27.99 38.83
CA GLU A 303 -19.56 27.00 38.44
C GLU A 303 -18.97 25.75 37.77
N ASP A 304 -17.84 25.89 37.06
CA ASP A 304 -17.11 24.77 36.45
C ASP A 304 -16.31 23.99 37.52
N TYR A 305 -15.73 22.85 37.12
CA TYR A 305 -14.96 21.99 38.03
C TYR A 305 -13.83 22.75 38.72
N HIS A 306 -13.84 22.72 40.05
CA HIS A 306 -12.87 23.41 40.88
C HIS A 306 -12.49 22.54 42.09
N ILE A 307 -11.32 22.84 42.65
CA ILE A 307 -10.79 22.18 43.83
C ILE A 307 -10.69 23.18 44.96
N ARG A 308 -11.43 22.92 46.03
CA ARG A 308 -11.37 23.73 47.24
C ARG A 308 -10.00 23.59 47.91
N LEU A 309 -9.29 24.71 48.08
CA LEU A 309 -7.99 24.77 48.75
C LEU A 309 -8.16 24.97 50.26
N ASP A 310 -7.19 24.50 51.07
CA ASP A 310 -7.24 24.60 52.54
C ASP A 310 -7.14 26.05 53.04
N ASN A 311 -6.76 26.98 52.17
CA ASN A 311 -6.58 28.40 52.47
C ASN A 311 -7.83 29.27 52.30
N GLY A 312 -8.95 28.69 51.85
CA GLY A 312 -10.18 29.47 51.65
C GLY A 312 -10.49 29.80 50.20
N LEU A 313 -9.58 29.57 49.25
CA LEU A 313 -9.77 29.82 47.82
C LEU A 313 -10.20 28.56 47.05
N ASP A 314 -10.55 28.74 45.78
CA ASP A 314 -10.89 27.68 44.83
C ASP A 314 -9.89 27.66 43.67
N ALA A 315 -9.40 26.47 43.31
CA ALA A 315 -8.58 26.24 42.14
C ALA A 315 -9.49 25.76 41.00
N GLU A 316 -9.87 26.65 40.09
CA GLU A 316 -10.66 26.31 38.91
C GLU A 316 -9.76 25.62 37.89
N GLN A 317 -10.16 24.43 37.44
CA GLN A 317 -9.41 23.73 36.41
C GLN A 317 -9.65 24.42 35.06
N ILE A 318 -8.57 24.74 34.36
CA ILE A 318 -8.67 25.27 33.00
C ILE A 318 -8.96 24.09 32.06
N ASN A 319 -10.25 23.80 31.89
CA ASN A 319 -10.75 22.76 31.01
C ASN A 319 -11.04 23.32 29.61
N TYR A 320 -10.20 23.00 28.62
CA TYR A 320 -10.59 23.14 27.22
C TYR A 320 -11.57 21.99 26.91
N LYS A 321 -12.87 22.27 26.75
CA LYS A 321 -13.95 21.29 26.44
C LYS A 321 -13.87 20.76 25.00
N ASP A 322 -12.68 20.42 24.57
CA ASP A 322 -12.28 20.47 23.18
C ASP A 322 -11.57 19.19 22.77
N ASN A 323 -11.64 18.82 21.48
CA ASN A 323 -11.05 17.57 20.97
C ASN A 323 -9.55 17.45 21.34
N ASN A 324 -9.04 16.23 21.52
CA ASN A 324 -7.61 15.97 21.82
C ASN A 324 -6.66 16.35 20.68
N TYR A 325 -7.21 16.73 19.53
CA TYR A 325 -6.46 17.15 18.35
C TYR A 325 -6.78 18.58 17.94
N TYR A 326 -5.87 19.21 17.20
CA TYR A 326 -6.18 20.42 16.45
C TYR A 326 -6.99 20.04 15.20
N ASP A 327 -8.29 20.33 15.19
CA ASP A 327 -9.20 20.02 14.08
C ASP A 327 -8.98 20.95 12.88
N GLU A 328 -8.46 22.14 13.14
CA GLU A 328 -8.03 23.13 12.15
C GLU A 328 -6.80 22.70 11.34
N ILE A 329 -6.06 21.67 11.77
CA ILE A 329 -5.00 21.07 10.96
C ILE A 329 -5.64 20.16 9.90
N GLY A 330 -5.59 20.64 8.66
CA GLY A 330 -6.11 19.94 7.49
C GLY A 330 -5.05 19.10 6.79
N TYR A 331 -5.48 18.07 6.06
CA TYR A 331 -4.61 17.34 5.15
C TYR A 331 -5.36 16.93 3.88
N SER A 332 -4.60 16.69 2.80
CA SER A 332 -5.11 16.17 1.53
C SER A 332 -4.12 15.15 0.97
N ILE A 333 -4.65 14.16 0.26
CA ILE A 333 -3.87 13.18 -0.47
C ILE A 333 -4.27 13.29 -1.93
N ALA A 334 -3.28 13.36 -2.82
CA ALA A 334 -3.51 13.57 -4.25
C ALA A 334 -2.49 12.78 -5.08
N ARG A 335 -2.94 12.28 -6.23
CA ARG A 335 -2.04 11.71 -7.24
C ARG A 335 -1.40 12.85 -8.04
N ASP A 336 -0.08 12.91 -8.04
CA ASP A 336 0.69 13.76 -8.93
C ASP A 336 0.90 13.07 -10.27
N HIS A 337 -0.09 13.18 -11.16
CA HIS A 337 -0.09 12.50 -12.46
C HIS A 337 1.18 12.77 -13.29
N PRO A 338 1.67 14.02 -13.46
CA PRO A 338 2.86 14.28 -14.28
C PRO A 338 4.14 13.59 -13.80
N ASN A 339 4.26 13.36 -12.48
CA ASN A 339 5.46 12.76 -11.88
C ASN A 339 5.20 11.36 -11.31
N HIS A 340 4.03 10.78 -11.60
CA HIS A 340 3.66 9.40 -11.27
C HIS A 340 3.91 9.05 -9.80
N THR A 341 3.49 9.91 -8.87
CA THR A 341 3.65 9.68 -7.42
C THR A 341 2.45 10.17 -6.62
N THR A 342 2.21 9.56 -5.47
CA THR A 342 1.20 9.99 -4.51
C THR A 342 1.79 11.02 -3.55
N CYS A 343 1.15 12.18 -3.47
CA CYS A 343 1.56 13.29 -2.62
C CYS A 343 0.57 13.51 -1.47
N TYR A 344 1.12 13.85 -0.32
CA TYR A 344 0.42 14.15 0.93
C TYR A 344 0.72 15.60 1.29
N THR A 345 -0.30 16.40 1.57
CA THR A 345 -0.14 17.80 1.99
C THR A 345 -0.86 18.01 3.31
N VAL A 346 -0.16 18.52 4.32
CA VAL A 346 -0.71 18.89 5.63
C VAL A 346 -0.60 20.40 5.78
N THR A 347 -1.69 21.05 6.19
CA THR A 347 -1.75 22.49 6.42
C THR A 347 -1.87 22.76 7.92
N ILE A 348 -0.91 23.47 8.48
CA ILE A 348 -0.82 23.77 9.92
C ILE A 348 -0.93 25.28 10.11
N PRO A 349 -2.12 25.79 10.51
CA PRO A 349 -2.33 27.21 10.81
C PRO A 349 -1.35 27.73 11.86
N LYS A 350 -1.07 29.05 11.85
CA LYS A 350 -0.19 29.67 12.84
C LYS A 350 -0.71 29.53 14.28
N ASN A 351 -2.00 29.78 14.42
CA ASN A 351 -2.69 29.80 15.69
C ASN A 351 -3.82 28.77 15.67
N ASP A 352 -4.13 28.24 16.85
CA ASP A 352 -5.31 27.44 17.05
C ASP A 352 -6.58 28.32 17.00
N TRP A 353 -7.75 27.70 17.03
CA TRP A 353 -9.03 28.41 17.02
C TRP A 353 -9.27 29.32 18.24
N HIS A 354 -8.49 29.15 19.31
CA HIS A 354 -8.48 30.02 20.50
C HIS A 354 -7.47 31.18 20.39
N GLY A 355 -6.67 31.22 19.33
CA GLY A 355 -5.63 32.22 19.12
C GLY A 355 -4.27 31.89 19.75
N ASN A 356 -4.06 30.70 20.32
CA ASN A 356 -2.77 30.26 20.84
C ASN A 356 -1.86 29.78 19.71
N LEU A 357 -0.54 29.92 19.85
CA LEU A 357 0.40 29.40 18.87
C LEU A 357 0.42 27.87 18.88
N ILE A 358 0.28 27.27 17.69
CA ILE A 358 0.51 25.83 17.52
C ILE A 358 2.02 25.63 17.37
N MET A 359 2.66 25.18 18.45
CA MET A 359 4.10 24.91 18.50
C MET A 359 4.38 23.41 18.31
N PRO A 360 5.45 23.05 17.58
CA PRO A 360 5.87 21.66 17.52
C PRO A 360 6.75 21.29 18.73
N GLU A 361 7.00 19.99 18.87
CA GLU A 361 7.97 19.39 19.77
C GLU A 361 8.89 18.48 18.94
N MET A 362 10.18 18.45 19.29
CA MET A 362 11.10 17.43 18.76
C MET A 362 11.40 16.42 19.86
N ASN A 363 11.35 15.14 19.52
CA ASN A 363 11.61 14.06 20.47
C ASN A 363 12.78 13.19 20.02
N TYR A 364 13.55 12.71 20.99
CA TYR A 364 14.64 11.76 20.80
C TYR A 364 14.29 10.43 21.49
N HIS A 365 14.39 9.36 20.73
CA HIS A 365 14.08 7.99 21.14
C HIS A 365 15.37 7.20 21.21
N GLN A 366 15.73 6.76 22.41
CA GLN A 366 16.94 5.94 22.61
C GLN A 366 16.81 4.60 21.90
N GLU A 367 15.64 3.96 22.06
CA GLU A 367 15.24 2.82 21.25
C GLU A 367 14.61 3.29 19.95
N TRP A 368 14.97 2.64 18.86
CA TRP A 368 14.41 2.96 17.55
C TRP A 368 12.95 2.50 17.54
N LEU A 369 12.04 3.43 17.28
CA LEU A 369 10.59 3.17 17.24
C LEU A 369 9.97 3.79 15.99
N SER A 370 8.83 3.27 15.54
CA SER A 370 8.19 3.86 14.37
C SER A 370 7.47 5.17 14.76
N PRO A 371 7.48 6.22 13.92
CA PRO A 371 6.71 7.44 14.20
C PRO A 371 5.20 7.18 14.37
N ASN A 372 4.67 6.12 13.74
CA ASN A 372 3.27 5.70 13.89
C ASN A 372 2.99 5.15 15.31
N GLU A 373 3.88 4.29 15.81
CA GLU A 373 3.83 3.80 17.20
C GLU A 373 3.90 4.95 18.21
N TRP A 374 4.78 5.93 17.97
CA TRP A 374 4.86 7.15 18.78
C TRP A 374 3.55 7.94 18.77
N ALA A 375 3.01 8.19 17.57
CA ALA A 375 1.78 8.97 17.41
C ALA A 375 0.63 8.36 18.22
N ARG A 376 0.46 7.03 18.17
CA ARG A 376 -0.55 6.28 18.95
C ARG A 376 -0.31 6.34 20.44
N LYS A 377 0.94 6.24 20.87
CA LYS A 377 1.29 6.25 22.30
C LYS A 377 1.09 7.63 22.95
N TYR A 378 1.29 8.71 22.19
CA TYR A 378 1.27 10.09 22.70
C TYR A 378 0.12 10.96 22.18
N HIS A 379 -0.81 10.37 21.43
CA HIS A 379 -2.03 11.00 20.93
C HIS A 379 -1.77 12.34 20.21
N THR A 380 -0.81 12.33 19.29
CA THR A 380 -0.39 13.55 18.57
C THR A 380 -1.36 13.90 17.44
N THR A 381 -1.50 15.20 17.14
CA THR A 381 -2.26 15.64 15.96
C THR A 381 -1.48 15.40 14.68
N VAL A 382 -0.17 15.70 14.69
CA VAL A 382 0.74 15.41 13.58
C VAL A 382 2.01 14.78 14.16
N THR A 383 2.49 13.69 13.56
CA THR A 383 3.82 13.13 13.82
C THR A 383 4.50 12.83 12.49
N LEU A 384 5.66 13.45 12.28
CA LEU A 384 6.51 13.27 11.11
C LEU A 384 7.80 12.55 11.49
N ASN A 385 8.51 12.01 10.49
CA ASN A 385 9.92 11.70 10.69
C ASN A 385 10.71 12.97 11.05
N GLY A 386 11.62 12.83 12.02
CA GLY A 386 12.34 13.97 12.60
C GLY A 386 13.60 14.39 11.83
N ASP A 387 14.73 14.36 12.52
CA ASP A 387 16.02 14.92 12.08
C ASP A 387 16.63 14.22 10.85
N ALA A 388 17.36 14.99 10.03
CA ALA A 388 18.06 14.49 8.85
C ALA A 388 19.37 13.75 9.18
N SER A 389 19.49 12.51 8.70
CA SER A 389 20.68 11.65 8.92
C SER A 389 21.61 11.56 7.70
N ILE A 390 22.91 11.24 7.89
CA ILE A 390 23.87 11.02 6.79
C ILE A 390 24.37 9.58 6.79
N ARG A 391 24.55 8.98 5.60
CA ARG A 391 25.06 7.62 5.44
C ARG A 391 26.47 7.63 4.82
N ILE A 392 27.50 7.19 5.55
CA ILE A 392 28.91 7.14 5.06
C ILE A 392 29.22 5.82 4.35
N GLY A 393 28.47 4.74 4.60
CA GLY A 393 28.78 3.45 4.00
C GLY A 393 27.74 2.35 4.25
N PRO A 394 28.07 1.09 3.88
CA PRO A 394 27.26 -0.07 4.22
C PRO A 394 27.21 -0.26 5.74
N GLY A 395 26.06 0.05 6.35
CA GLY A 395 25.83 -0.14 7.79
C GLY A 395 26.24 1.04 8.68
N GLU A 396 26.93 2.06 8.16
CA GLU A 396 27.35 3.23 8.94
C GLU A 396 26.49 4.46 8.59
N THR A 397 25.67 4.87 9.55
CA THR A 397 24.87 6.10 9.50
C THR A 397 25.27 6.98 10.68
N TYR A 398 25.53 8.25 10.43
CA TYR A 398 25.78 9.26 11.46
C TYR A 398 24.92 10.48 11.17
N MET A 399 24.15 10.88 12.18
CA MET A 399 23.78 12.24 12.56
C MET A 399 22.43 12.20 13.26
N ASN A 400 22.38 12.93 14.38
CA ASN A 400 21.23 13.07 15.26
C ASN A 400 20.89 14.56 15.51
N GLY A 401 21.54 15.48 14.78
CA GLY A 401 21.26 16.92 14.81
C GLY A 401 21.45 17.59 16.18
N ASN A 402 21.30 18.91 16.22
CA ASN A 402 20.99 19.56 17.49
C ASN A 402 19.48 19.55 17.65
N ILE A 403 19.02 18.88 18.70
CA ILE A 403 17.60 18.81 19.02
C ILE A 403 17.35 19.70 20.22
N ILE A 404 16.54 20.73 19.98
CA ILE A 404 15.98 21.56 21.04
C ILE A 404 14.48 21.32 21.04
N SER A 405 13.87 21.19 22.22
CA SER A 405 12.43 21.08 22.39
C SER A 405 12.03 21.79 23.68
N GLY A 406 11.01 22.65 23.63
CA GLY A 406 10.59 23.48 24.77
C GLY A 406 11.70 24.35 25.39
N GLY A 407 12.65 24.81 24.57
CA GLY A 407 13.80 25.59 25.04
C GLY A 407 14.85 24.77 25.80
N LYS A 408 14.84 23.44 25.66
CA LYS A 408 15.83 22.54 26.27
C LYS A 408 16.58 21.76 25.21
N ILE A 409 17.88 21.57 25.42
CA ILE A 409 18.71 20.72 24.57
C ILE A 409 18.38 19.26 24.91
N ILE A 410 17.80 18.55 23.95
CA ILE A 410 17.43 17.13 24.06
C ILE A 410 18.56 16.25 23.51
N HIS A 411 19.23 16.73 22.45
CA HIS A 411 20.35 16.05 21.84
C HIS A 411 21.31 17.08 21.21
N GLN A 412 22.61 16.78 21.22
CA GLN A 412 23.64 17.65 20.65
C GLN A 412 24.41 16.94 19.55
N ALA A 413 24.60 17.63 18.44
CA ALA A 413 25.37 17.13 17.31
C ALA A 413 26.84 16.89 17.68
N ASP A 414 27.42 15.80 17.17
CA ASP A 414 28.83 15.46 17.38
C ASP A 414 29.73 16.47 16.67
N ALA A 415 30.42 17.31 17.47
CA ALA A 415 31.28 18.37 16.98
C ALA A 415 32.51 17.88 16.19
N SER A 416 32.86 16.58 16.28
CA SER A 416 33.96 15.99 15.50
C SER A 416 33.58 15.69 14.06
N LYS A 417 32.28 15.70 13.75
CA LYS A 417 31.75 15.32 12.44
C LYS A 417 31.65 16.53 11.52
N GLN A 418 32.04 16.36 10.26
CA GLN A 418 31.87 17.38 9.25
C GLN A 418 30.47 17.29 8.62
N TYR A 419 29.80 18.44 8.56
CA TYR A 419 28.45 18.57 7.99
C TYR A 419 28.54 19.14 6.55
N PRO A 420 27.82 18.55 5.58
CA PRO A 420 27.70 19.12 4.24
C PRO A 420 27.19 20.57 4.29
N SER A 421 27.75 21.43 3.44
CA SER A 421 27.38 22.85 3.38
C SER A 421 25.90 23.10 3.05
N ARG A 422 25.26 22.15 2.33
CA ARG A 422 23.83 22.22 1.98
C ARG A 422 22.90 22.02 3.18
N MET A 423 23.35 21.27 4.20
CA MET A 423 22.55 20.98 5.40
C MET A 423 22.42 22.18 6.31
N LYS A 424 21.23 22.33 6.89
CA LYS A 424 20.85 23.44 7.75
C LYS A 424 20.23 22.93 9.04
N SER A 425 20.42 23.67 10.12
CA SER A 425 19.62 23.52 11.34
C SER A 425 18.56 24.60 11.35
N LEU A 426 17.29 24.21 11.47
CA LEU A 426 16.17 25.11 11.64
C LEU A 426 15.93 25.29 13.12
N ALA A 427 15.84 26.54 13.57
CA ALA A 427 15.42 26.91 14.91
C ALA A 427 14.07 27.63 14.83
N ILE A 428 13.09 27.11 15.55
CA ILE A 428 11.78 27.74 15.70
C ILE A 428 11.81 28.57 16.98
N MET A 429 11.52 29.86 16.84
CA MET A 429 11.51 30.82 17.93
C MET A 429 10.18 30.83 18.69
N SER A 430 10.09 31.56 19.80
CA SER A 430 8.87 31.65 20.62
C SER A 430 7.67 32.26 19.92
N ASP A 431 7.89 33.06 18.87
CA ASP A 431 6.86 33.64 18.00
C ASP A 431 6.52 32.76 16.78
N ARG A 432 7.08 31.54 16.76
CA ARG A 432 7.02 30.55 15.69
C ARG A 432 7.78 30.90 14.40
N SER A 433 8.55 31.99 14.37
CA SER A 433 9.42 32.27 13.23
C SER A 433 10.52 31.22 13.09
N ILE A 434 10.86 30.87 11.84
CA ILE A 434 11.93 29.90 11.54
C ILE A 434 13.22 30.64 11.20
N ARG A 435 14.27 30.36 11.96
CA ARG A 435 15.63 30.83 11.70
C ARG A 435 16.51 29.70 11.19
N GLU A 436 17.27 29.96 10.14
CA GLU A 436 18.18 29.00 9.55
C GLU A 436 19.61 29.20 10.05
N TYR A 437 20.25 28.11 10.45
CA TYR A 437 21.65 28.02 10.83
C TYR A 437 22.39 27.04 9.93
N GLN A 438 23.69 27.21 9.78
CA GLN A 438 24.52 26.19 9.14
C GLN A 438 24.54 24.93 10.04
N ALA A 439 24.33 23.75 9.45
CA ALA A 439 24.45 22.50 10.20
C ALA A 439 25.86 22.39 10.82
N GLY A 440 25.93 22.07 12.11
CA GLY A 440 27.14 22.12 12.93
C GLY A 440 27.21 23.32 13.90
N THR A 441 26.34 24.33 13.76
CA THR A 441 26.17 25.37 14.81
C THR A 441 25.69 24.73 16.11
N SER A 442 26.27 25.05 17.27
CA SER A 442 25.93 24.35 18.53
C SER A 442 24.51 24.64 19.04
N ALA A 443 23.93 23.66 19.74
CA ALA A 443 22.61 23.80 20.36
C ALA A 443 22.57 24.94 21.39
N GLU A 444 23.64 25.18 22.15
CA GLU A 444 23.72 26.28 23.12
C GLU A 444 23.66 27.64 22.44
N GLN A 445 24.27 27.78 21.26
CA GLN A 445 24.21 29.03 20.52
C GLN A 445 22.78 29.30 20.04
N MET A 446 22.13 28.30 19.45
CA MET A 446 20.72 28.43 19.01
C MET A 446 19.80 28.74 20.19
N LEU A 447 20.02 28.11 21.35
CA LEU A 447 19.25 28.37 22.56
C LEU A 447 19.46 29.80 23.09
N LYS A 448 20.71 30.31 23.09
CA LYS A 448 21.02 31.70 23.43
C LYS A 448 20.34 32.70 22.49
N ASP A 449 20.19 32.33 21.23
CA ASP A 449 19.50 33.14 20.23
C ASP A 449 17.95 33.06 20.35
N GLY A 450 17.43 32.26 21.29
CA GLY A 450 16.01 32.19 21.63
C GLY A 450 15.26 30.96 21.09
N ALA A 451 15.96 29.97 20.53
CA ALA A 451 15.33 28.78 19.97
C ALA A 451 14.48 28.02 21.00
N GLN A 452 13.22 27.76 20.65
CA GLN A 452 12.33 26.90 21.43
C GLN A 452 12.37 25.46 20.91
N VAL A 453 12.51 25.29 19.60
CA VAL A 453 12.65 24.00 18.95
C VAL A 453 13.78 24.08 17.93
N ALA A 454 14.58 23.03 17.77
CA ALA A 454 15.57 22.97 16.71
C ALA A 454 15.76 21.55 16.19
N PHE A 455 16.01 21.44 14.89
CA PHE A 455 16.30 20.18 14.18
C PHE A 455 17.01 20.46 12.85
N THR A 456 17.56 19.42 12.24
CA THR A 456 18.39 19.49 11.04
C THR A 456 17.61 19.02 9.81
N VAL A 457 17.80 19.74 8.71
CA VAL A 457 17.22 19.47 7.40
C VAL A 457 18.32 19.35 6.36
N TYR A 458 18.03 18.69 5.24
CA TYR A 458 19.03 18.44 4.21
C TYR A 458 19.43 19.68 3.43
N TYR A 459 18.45 20.48 2.99
CA TYR A 459 18.72 21.73 2.28
C TYR A 459 17.44 22.56 2.10
N PRO A 460 17.58 23.88 1.90
CA PRO A 460 16.44 24.71 1.49
C PRO A 460 15.97 24.36 0.07
N LEU A 461 14.66 24.28 -0.13
CA LEU A 461 14.00 24.06 -1.42
C LEU A 461 13.50 25.38 -2.02
N VAL A 462 12.92 26.25 -1.19
CA VAL A 462 12.32 27.53 -1.61
C VAL A 462 12.85 28.64 -0.70
N LYS A 463 13.19 29.79 -1.29
CA LYS A 463 13.57 31.02 -0.60
C LYS A 463 12.92 32.20 -1.28
N ASN A 464 12.28 33.08 -0.50
CA ASN A 464 11.57 34.26 -0.99
C ASN A 464 10.58 33.95 -2.13
N GLY A 465 9.87 32.81 -2.04
CA GLY A 465 8.90 32.35 -3.03
C GLY A 465 9.50 31.83 -4.33
N GLN A 466 10.81 31.62 -4.39
CA GLN A 466 11.53 31.11 -5.56
C GLN A 466 12.28 29.83 -5.21
N LYS A 467 12.49 28.95 -6.20
CA LYS A 467 13.31 27.75 -6.02
C LYS A 467 14.72 28.15 -5.58
N SER A 468 15.26 27.44 -4.60
CA SER A 468 16.62 27.68 -4.14
C SER A 468 17.64 27.17 -5.18
N GLY A 469 18.87 27.67 -5.13
CA GLY A 469 19.96 27.15 -5.98
C GLY A 469 20.43 25.73 -5.63
N TYR A 470 19.95 25.15 -4.53
CA TYR A 470 20.36 23.81 -4.06
C TYR A 470 19.59 22.67 -4.72
N ALA A 471 18.47 22.93 -5.39
CA ALA A 471 17.61 21.91 -5.99
C ALA A 471 17.99 21.53 -7.44
N ASN A 472 19.05 22.13 -8.02
CA ASN A 472 19.18 22.22 -9.48
C ASN A 472 20.47 21.61 -10.04
N SER A 473 21.42 21.17 -9.21
CA SER A 473 22.67 20.58 -9.68
C SER A 473 23.23 19.58 -8.66
N ASP A 474 23.56 18.37 -9.13
CA ASP A 474 24.25 17.37 -8.35
C ASP A 474 25.65 17.85 -7.93
N ASN A 475 26.09 17.41 -6.75
CA ASN A 475 27.39 17.70 -6.17
C ASN A 475 28.01 16.40 -5.65
N ASP A 476 29.02 15.90 -6.36
CA ASP A 476 29.68 14.62 -6.10
C ASP A 476 30.18 14.44 -4.65
N GLN A 477 30.56 15.50 -3.94
CA GLN A 477 30.96 15.38 -2.52
C GLN A 477 29.77 15.16 -1.58
N THR A 478 28.65 15.85 -1.80
CA THR A 478 27.46 15.75 -0.92
C THR A 478 26.55 14.60 -1.30
N ASP A 479 26.53 14.23 -2.58
CA ASP A 479 25.68 13.16 -3.12
C ASP A 479 26.24 11.78 -2.82
N ASN A 480 27.58 11.64 -2.75
CA ASN A 480 28.23 10.41 -2.30
C ASN A 480 28.03 10.15 -0.79
N LEU A 481 27.79 11.19 0.01
CA LEU A 481 27.43 11.07 1.44
C LEU A 481 25.93 10.79 1.65
N ARG A 482 25.12 10.70 0.57
CA ARG A 482 23.67 10.46 0.60
C ARG A 482 22.87 11.38 1.54
N ALA A 483 23.36 12.58 1.83
CA ALA A 483 22.72 13.56 2.71
C ALA A 483 21.51 14.22 2.02
N GLY A 484 20.44 13.46 1.81
CA GLY A 484 19.25 13.86 1.04
C GLY A 484 19.24 13.36 -0.41
N GLY A 485 20.10 12.39 -0.75
CA GLY A 485 20.20 11.81 -2.10
C GLY A 485 20.79 12.75 -3.16
N ARG A 486 20.79 12.28 -4.41
CA ARG A 486 21.02 13.11 -5.61
C ARG A 486 19.78 13.96 -5.86
N VAL A 487 19.95 15.25 -6.13
CA VAL A 487 18.83 16.20 -6.24
C VAL A 487 18.04 16.02 -7.53
N THR A 488 18.68 15.42 -8.54
CA THR A 488 18.10 15.10 -9.87
C THR A 488 17.36 13.77 -9.94
N GLU A 489 17.40 12.94 -8.89
CA GLU A 489 16.75 11.63 -8.86
C GLU A 489 15.41 11.69 -8.13
N HIS A 490 14.49 10.81 -8.51
CA HIS A 490 13.18 10.70 -7.88
C HIS A 490 13.28 9.91 -6.58
N TYR A 491 12.84 10.52 -5.48
CA TYR A 491 12.83 9.91 -4.16
C TYR A 491 11.49 10.09 -3.44
N PRO A 492 11.11 9.14 -2.55
CA PRO A 492 10.17 9.44 -1.49
C PRO A 492 10.70 10.62 -0.68
N SER A 493 9.80 11.51 -0.30
CA SER A 493 10.18 12.87 0.10
C SER A 493 9.35 13.36 1.27
N LEU A 494 9.96 14.16 2.15
CA LEU A 494 9.26 14.99 3.13
C LEU A 494 9.89 16.40 3.17
N GLY A 495 9.08 17.41 3.38
CA GLY A 495 9.53 18.78 3.53
C GLY A 495 8.56 19.63 4.34
N LEU A 496 9.09 20.73 4.86
CA LEU A 496 8.35 21.75 5.61
C LEU A 496 8.47 23.08 4.86
N GLY A 497 7.34 23.73 4.62
CA GLY A 497 7.22 25.04 4.01
C GLY A 497 6.49 26.03 4.90
N GLU A 498 6.78 27.31 4.72
CA GLU A 498 6.19 28.43 5.44
C GLU A 498 5.58 29.41 4.43
N LYS A 499 4.32 29.80 4.67
CA LYS A 499 3.61 30.86 3.95
C LYS A 499 3.86 32.24 4.59
N PRO A 500 3.59 33.35 3.87
CA PRO A 500 3.76 34.70 4.42
C PRO A 500 2.98 34.99 5.72
N ASP A 501 1.86 34.31 5.94
CA ASP A 501 1.00 34.45 7.12
C ASP A 501 1.47 33.60 8.32
N GLY A 502 2.55 32.84 8.18
CA GLY A 502 3.07 31.92 9.18
C GLY A 502 2.38 30.54 9.20
N THR A 503 1.45 30.27 8.27
CA THR A 503 0.92 28.93 8.03
C THR A 503 2.05 28.03 7.53
N TRP A 504 2.18 26.84 8.13
CA TRP A 504 3.10 25.83 7.65
C TRP A 504 2.41 24.83 6.74
N ILE A 505 3.15 24.39 5.72
CA ILE A 505 2.74 23.35 4.79
C ILE A 505 3.75 22.23 4.90
N VAL A 506 3.31 21.02 5.21
CA VAL A 506 4.14 19.82 5.10
C VAL A 506 3.73 19.11 3.85
N ILE A 507 4.68 18.80 2.97
CA ILE A 507 4.43 17.97 1.80
C ILE A 507 5.30 16.73 1.91
N GLY A 508 4.73 15.57 1.64
CA GLY A 508 5.53 14.38 1.36
C GLY A 508 5.02 13.62 0.14
N CYS A 509 5.83 12.71 -0.39
CA CYS A 509 5.44 11.83 -1.48
C CYS A 509 5.97 10.42 -1.27
N ASP A 510 5.22 9.44 -1.77
CA ASP A 510 5.68 8.06 -1.88
C ASP A 510 6.68 7.94 -3.04
N GLY A 511 7.39 6.81 -3.13
CA GLY A 511 8.37 6.57 -4.18
C GLY A 511 9.02 5.19 -4.08
N ARG A 512 9.80 4.80 -5.09
CA ARG A 512 10.49 3.49 -5.17
C ARG A 512 9.55 2.29 -5.25
N SER A 513 8.33 2.49 -5.73
CA SER A 513 7.40 1.41 -6.02
C SER A 513 7.14 1.35 -7.52
N MET A 514 6.47 0.28 -7.98
CA MET A 514 6.02 0.18 -9.38
C MET A 514 4.97 1.25 -9.74
N VAL A 515 4.46 1.96 -8.73
CA VAL A 515 3.29 2.82 -8.83
C VAL A 515 3.59 4.25 -8.40
N ASP A 516 4.65 4.48 -7.64
CA ASP A 516 5.12 5.78 -7.17
C ASP A 516 6.60 5.94 -7.48
N ASP A 517 6.94 6.89 -8.34
CA ASP A 517 8.33 7.17 -8.73
C ASP A 517 9.06 7.98 -7.65
N GLY A 518 8.34 8.88 -6.98
CA GLY A 518 8.91 9.91 -6.10
C GLY A 518 9.08 11.23 -6.83
N LEU A 519 9.79 12.17 -6.21
CA LEU A 519 10.05 13.50 -6.78
C LEU A 519 11.54 13.83 -6.73
N THR A 520 12.03 14.52 -7.75
CA THR A 520 13.28 15.28 -7.70
C THR A 520 13.15 16.48 -6.76
N ALA A 521 14.28 17.07 -6.35
CA ALA A 521 14.26 18.26 -5.49
C ALA A 521 13.58 19.46 -6.18
N ASP A 522 13.76 19.62 -7.49
CA ASP A 522 13.16 20.71 -8.27
C ASP A 522 11.63 20.59 -8.37
N GLN A 523 11.13 19.39 -8.73
CA GLN A 523 9.69 19.11 -8.75
C GLN A 523 9.09 19.30 -7.34
N PHE A 524 9.80 18.85 -6.30
CA PHE A 524 9.34 18.98 -4.94
C PHE A 524 9.30 20.44 -4.46
N ALA A 525 10.31 21.25 -4.82
CA ALA A 525 10.31 22.69 -4.57
C ALA A 525 9.12 23.37 -5.26
N GLN A 526 8.79 22.96 -6.49
CA GLN A 526 7.63 23.48 -7.21
C GLN A 526 6.32 23.24 -6.44
N LYS A 527 6.14 22.07 -5.82
CA LYS A 527 4.94 21.79 -5.00
C LYS A 527 4.77 22.78 -3.84
N PHE A 528 5.87 23.19 -3.19
CA PHE A 528 5.81 24.21 -2.13
C PHE A 528 5.47 25.60 -2.67
N ILE A 529 5.99 25.96 -3.85
CA ILE A 529 5.64 27.22 -4.53
C ILE A 529 4.17 27.23 -4.90
N ASP A 530 3.66 26.14 -5.49
CA ASP A 530 2.24 25.99 -5.86
C ASP A 530 1.32 26.06 -4.63
N ALA A 531 1.80 25.56 -3.49
CA ALA A 531 1.11 25.69 -2.20
C ALA A 531 1.17 27.11 -1.60
N GLY A 532 1.96 28.03 -2.18
CA GLY A 532 2.08 29.42 -1.74
C GLY A 532 3.16 29.67 -0.67
N CYS A 533 4.13 28.76 -0.51
CA CYS A 533 5.20 28.92 0.46
C CYS A 533 6.24 29.94 0.00
N VAL A 534 6.70 30.80 0.92
CA VAL A 534 7.83 31.72 0.71
C VAL A 534 9.17 31.10 1.07
N ASN A 535 9.19 30.17 2.03
CA ASN A 535 10.36 29.38 2.37
C ASN A 535 9.97 27.91 2.45
N ALA A 536 10.86 27.00 2.07
CA ALA A 536 10.66 25.57 2.29
C ALA A 536 11.98 24.83 2.39
N TRP A 537 11.98 23.69 3.08
CA TRP A 537 13.16 22.89 3.36
C TRP A 537 12.89 21.39 3.20
N ARG A 538 13.90 20.68 2.72
CA ARG A 538 13.90 19.24 2.55
C ARG A 538 14.24 18.54 3.87
N MET A 539 13.31 17.79 4.43
CA MET A 539 13.51 16.96 5.63
C MET A 539 14.06 15.57 5.27
N ASP A 540 14.26 14.70 6.27
CA ASP A 540 14.59 13.30 6.00
C ASP A 540 13.51 12.64 5.12
N GLY A 541 13.94 11.81 4.19
CA GLY A 541 13.06 11.21 3.18
C GLY A 541 13.42 9.76 2.90
N GLY A 542 13.14 9.28 1.69
CA GLY A 542 13.33 7.87 1.36
C GLY A 542 12.47 6.96 2.25
N GLY A 543 13.04 5.85 2.73
CA GLY A 543 12.32 4.89 3.59
C GLY A 543 11.90 5.48 4.95
N SER A 544 12.54 6.59 5.37
CA SER A 544 12.18 7.32 6.59
C SER A 544 10.92 8.14 6.47
N THR A 545 10.45 8.45 5.26
CA THR A 545 9.26 9.29 5.03
C THR A 545 8.08 8.73 5.82
N SER A 546 7.58 9.47 6.80
CA SER A 546 6.48 9.05 7.66
C SER A 546 5.65 10.26 8.03
N ILE A 547 4.35 10.19 7.76
CA ILE A 547 3.36 11.23 8.05
C ILE A 547 2.20 10.57 8.77
N ASN A 548 1.97 10.99 10.01
CA ASN A 548 0.90 10.49 10.85
C ASN A 548 0.02 11.66 11.24
N ILE A 549 -1.29 11.51 11.03
CA ILE A 549 -2.30 12.51 11.37
C ILE A 549 -3.30 11.86 12.30
N ARG A 550 -3.46 12.42 13.50
CA ARG A 550 -4.39 11.92 14.54
C ARG A 550 -4.24 10.41 14.71
N GLU A 551 -3.00 9.97 14.95
CA GLU A 551 -2.61 8.56 15.19
C GLU A 551 -2.71 7.61 14.00
N SER A 552 -3.07 8.12 12.82
CA SER A 552 -3.13 7.31 11.60
C SER A 552 -1.99 7.71 10.67
N LYS A 553 -1.17 6.73 10.32
CA LYS A 553 -0.20 6.87 9.25
C LYS A 553 -0.92 6.97 7.90
N ILE A 554 -0.57 8.00 7.12
CA ILE A 554 -1.23 8.25 5.83
C ILE A 554 -0.39 7.89 4.60
N ASN A 555 0.93 7.74 4.72
CA ASN A 555 1.79 7.43 3.58
C ASN A 555 2.29 5.97 3.60
N LYS A 556 2.86 5.50 2.49
CA LYS A 556 3.42 4.14 2.36
C LYS A 556 4.93 4.18 2.44
N ASN A 557 5.52 3.46 3.41
CA ASN A 557 6.97 3.24 3.39
C ASN A 557 7.25 2.09 2.43
N MET A 558 8.30 2.16 1.62
CA MET A 558 8.70 1.04 0.75
C MET A 558 9.82 0.18 1.35
N ASP A 559 10.12 0.36 2.64
CA ASP A 559 10.98 -0.57 3.37
C ASP A 559 10.23 -1.92 3.50
N ASP A 560 10.92 -3.03 3.21
CA ASP A 560 10.35 -4.38 3.12
C ASP A 560 9.05 -4.47 2.29
N ASN A 561 9.00 -3.80 1.13
CA ASN A 561 7.83 -3.74 0.24
C ASN A 561 6.55 -3.20 0.91
N GLY A 562 6.70 -2.34 1.93
CA GLY A 562 5.58 -1.77 2.67
C GLY A 562 4.99 -2.69 3.74
N ALA A 563 5.69 -3.78 4.09
CA ALA A 563 5.32 -4.65 5.19
C ALA A 563 5.80 -4.15 6.57
N ALA A 564 6.72 -3.17 6.61
CA ALA A 564 7.31 -2.69 7.86
C ALA A 564 7.32 -1.16 7.96
N ASP A 565 6.91 -0.65 9.12
CA ASP A 565 7.10 0.75 9.50
C ASP A 565 8.55 0.97 9.94
N ARG A 566 9.25 1.90 9.28
CA ARG A 566 10.65 2.19 9.60
C ARG A 566 10.75 2.77 11.01
N LYS A 567 11.59 2.14 11.84
CA LYS A 567 11.95 2.63 13.16
C LYS A 567 12.99 3.75 13.03
N LEU A 568 12.79 4.84 13.77
CA LEU A 568 13.62 6.05 13.75
C LEU A 568 13.89 6.51 15.19
N GLN A 569 14.93 7.33 15.36
CA GLN A 569 15.29 7.91 16.67
C GLN A 569 14.69 9.29 16.90
N PHE A 570 14.07 9.92 15.90
CA PHE A 570 13.53 11.27 16.02
C PHE A 570 12.14 11.37 15.44
N THR A 571 11.30 12.17 16.11
CA THR A 571 9.99 12.59 15.62
C THR A 571 9.84 14.09 15.74
N PHE A 572 9.13 14.67 14.77
CA PHE A 572 8.62 16.03 14.83
C PHE A 572 7.12 15.93 15.11
N ASP A 573 6.67 16.51 16.20
CA ASP A 573 5.33 16.29 16.73
C ASP A 573 4.56 17.61 16.90
N ILE A 574 3.29 17.61 16.55
CA ILE A 574 2.33 18.65 16.96
C ILE A 574 1.30 17.96 17.83
N ARG A 575 1.33 18.31 19.12
CA ARG A 575 0.44 17.75 20.12
C ARG A 575 -0.37 18.87 20.77
N LYS A 576 -1.65 18.62 20.97
CA LYS A 576 -2.50 19.55 21.72
C LYS A 576 -2.31 19.28 23.21
N PRO A 577 -2.12 20.31 24.05
CA PRO A 577 -1.99 20.14 25.49
C PRO A 577 -3.38 19.92 26.14
N THR A 578 -4.06 18.81 25.85
CA THR A 578 -5.31 18.40 26.51
C THR A 578 -5.09 17.25 27.49
N ALA A 579 -6.00 17.08 28.45
CA ALA A 579 -6.04 15.91 29.32
C ALA A 579 -6.37 14.68 28.46
N ALA A 580 -5.51 13.66 28.52
CA ALA A 580 -5.57 12.50 27.64
C ALA A 580 -6.82 11.65 27.90
N ASP A 581 -7.91 11.90 27.17
CA ASP A 581 -9.05 10.98 27.13
C ASP A 581 -8.77 9.87 26.09
N ASN A 582 -8.20 8.78 26.57
CA ASN A 582 -7.67 7.63 25.84
C ASN A 582 -8.74 6.78 25.12
N ALA A 583 -10.03 7.00 25.37
CA ALA A 583 -11.13 6.33 24.67
C ALA A 583 -11.47 6.94 23.30
N ASN A 584 -11.43 8.27 23.16
CA ASN A 584 -11.74 8.95 21.90
C ASN A 584 -10.60 8.84 20.87
N SER A 585 -9.35 8.74 21.35
CA SER A 585 -8.17 8.59 20.49
C SER A 585 -8.14 7.29 19.72
N LEU A 586 -8.40 6.17 20.40
CA LEU A 586 -8.44 4.85 19.77
C LEU A 586 -9.52 4.74 18.69
N ALA A 587 -10.67 5.39 18.88
CA ALA A 587 -11.74 5.46 17.90
C ALA A 587 -11.35 6.31 16.68
N MET A 588 -10.71 7.46 16.88
CA MET A 588 -10.21 8.31 15.79
C MET A 588 -9.09 7.67 14.98
N SER A 589 -8.15 6.97 15.64
CA SER A 589 -7.09 6.21 14.99
C SER A 589 -7.67 5.12 14.07
N LYS A 590 -8.67 4.37 14.55
CA LYS A 590 -9.37 3.37 13.73
C LYS A 590 -10.13 4.00 12.56
N ILE A 591 -10.79 5.13 12.76
CA ILE A 591 -11.48 5.86 11.68
C ILE A 591 -10.47 6.35 10.62
N GLY A 592 -9.30 6.84 11.03
CA GLY A 592 -8.26 7.27 10.11
C GLY A 592 -7.61 6.09 9.37
N GLU A 593 -7.35 4.96 10.03
CA GLU A 593 -6.91 3.71 9.40
C GLU A 593 -7.96 3.19 8.40
N GLU A 594 -9.23 3.16 8.77
CA GLU A 594 -10.32 2.75 7.86
C GLU A 594 -10.45 3.70 6.67
N LYS A 595 -10.31 5.01 6.88
CA LYS A 595 -10.24 5.99 5.78
C LYS A 595 -9.02 5.75 4.89
N MET A 596 -7.87 5.35 5.43
CA MET A 596 -6.68 5.03 4.66
C MET A 596 -6.76 3.70 3.92
N ASN A 597 -7.40 2.69 4.50
CA ASN A 597 -7.70 1.41 3.85
C ASN A 597 -8.74 1.60 2.74
N LEU A 598 -9.75 2.43 2.99
CA LEU A 598 -10.71 2.87 1.97
C LEU A 598 -9.99 3.67 0.87
N TYR A 599 -9.15 4.64 1.24
CA TYR A 599 -8.38 5.43 0.28
C TYR A 599 -7.42 4.56 -0.54
N SER A 600 -6.74 3.60 0.07
CA SER A 600 -5.84 2.65 -0.61
C SER A 600 -6.57 1.64 -1.47
N SER A 601 -7.85 1.35 -1.19
CA SER A 601 -8.68 0.46 -2.03
C SER A 601 -9.39 1.20 -3.17
N ILE A 602 -9.67 2.50 -3.03
CA ILE A 602 -10.22 3.35 -4.10
C ILE A 602 -9.15 4.01 -4.97
N MET A 603 -7.95 4.25 -4.43
CA MET A 603 -6.78 4.66 -5.19
C MET A 603 -6.22 3.45 -5.90
N TYR A 604 -6.22 3.51 -7.22
CA TYR A 604 -5.78 2.43 -8.11
C TYR A 604 -4.50 1.74 -7.63
N ASP A 605 -4.61 0.47 -7.24
CA ASP A 605 -3.44 -0.38 -7.16
C ASP A 605 -2.98 -0.69 -8.59
N LEU A 606 -1.94 0.01 -9.02
CA LEU A 606 -1.30 -0.20 -10.32
C LEU A 606 -0.81 -1.68 -10.46
N LYS A 607 -0.70 -2.46 -9.39
CA LYS A 607 -0.41 -3.90 -9.49
C LYS A 607 -1.50 -4.70 -10.24
N THR A 608 -2.78 -4.35 -10.08
CA THR A 608 -3.87 -4.95 -10.89
C THR A 608 -3.81 -4.49 -12.36
N PHE A 609 -3.15 -3.35 -12.60
CA PHE A 609 -3.00 -2.67 -13.87
C PHE A 609 -1.83 -3.26 -14.70
N TYR A 610 -0.73 -3.67 -14.07
CA TYR A 610 0.49 -4.15 -14.76
C TYR A 610 0.44 -5.64 -15.17
N GLU A 611 -0.34 -6.49 -14.50
CA GLU A 611 -0.32 -7.94 -14.70
C GLU A 611 -1.53 -8.48 -15.52
N SER A 612 -2.49 -7.63 -15.91
CA SER A 612 -3.70 -8.04 -16.63
C SER A 612 -3.80 -7.42 -18.03
N ASP A 613 -4.36 -8.18 -18.99
CA ASP A 613 -4.76 -7.66 -20.31
C ASP A 613 -6.03 -6.79 -20.23
N THR A 614 -6.67 -6.76 -19.05
CA THR A 614 -7.92 -6.06 -18.75
C THR A 614 -7.94 -5.60 -17.29
N ALA A 615 -7.93 -4.29 -17.06
CA ALA A 615 -8.13 -3.70 -15.73
C ALA A 615 -9.48 -2.99 -15.64
N ILE A 616 -10.15 -3.10 -14.48
CA ILE A 616 -11.35 -2.30 -14.18
C ILE A 616 -10.85 -0.93 -13.72
N TYR A 617 -11.26 0.19 -14.35
CA TYR A 617 -11.01 1.60 -13.99
C TYR A 617 -12.08 2.18 -13.03
N GLY A 618 -13.22 1.49 -12.89
CA GLY A 618 -14.19 1.74 -11.82
C GLY A 618 -15.47 2.46 -12.26
N TYR A 619 -16.12 3.14 -11.32
CA TYR A 619 -17.38 3.84 -11.52
C TYR A 619 -17.16 5.35 -11.54
N ALA A 620 -17.63 6.03 -12.59
CA ALA A 620 -17.59 7.49 -12.71
C ALA A 620 -19.01 8.05 -12.87
N LYS A 621 -19.29 9.15 -12.19
CA LYS A 621 -20.59 9.83 -12.25
C LYS A 621 -20.39 11.30 -12.60
N ILE A 622 -20.97 11.73 -13.70
CA ILE A 622 -20.62 12.99 -14.38
C ILE A 622 -21.86 13.86 -14.56
N ASN A 623 -21.74 15.15 -14.22
CA ASN A 623 -22.86 16.09 -14.17
C ASN A 623 -22.83 17.16 -15.26
N ASN A 624 -21.74 17.29 -16.02
CA ASN A 624 -21.60 18.24 -17.13
C ASN A 624 -20.54 17.78 -18.16
N GLU A 625 -20.41 18.51 -19.26
CA GLU A 625 -19.50 18.19 -20.37
C GLU A 625 -18.01 18.37 -20.00
N ASP A 626 -17.69 19.32 -19.11
CA ASP A 626 -16.31 19.53 -18.66
C ASP A 626 -15.81 18.35 -17.81
N GLU A 627 -16.64 17.85 -16.91
CA GLU A 627 -16.37 16.63 -16.14
C GLU A 627 -16.25 15.40 -17.06
N LEU A 628 -17.05 15.32 -18.14
CA LEU A 628 -16.92 14.26 -19.15
C LEU A 628 -15.57 14.33 -19.86
N ASN A 629 -15.16 15.52 -20.30
CA ASN A 629 -13.88 15.72 -20.96
C ASN A 629 -12.70 15.45 -20.01
N ASN A 630 -12.80 15.84 -18.75
CA ASN A 630 -11.79 15.56 -17.73
C ASN A 630 -11.67 14.06 -17.45
N PHE A 631 -12.78 13.33 -17.38
CA PHE A 631 -12.76 11.87 -17.27
C PHE A 631 -12.09 11.20 -18.48
N LEU A 632 -12.40 11.64 -19.70
CA LEU A 632 -11.78 11.12 -20.92
C LEU A 632 -10.28 11.41 -20.97
N ASN A 633 -9.87 12.61 -20.55
CA ASN A 633 -8.45 12.97 -20.41
C ASN A 633 -7.76 12.13 -19.34
N GLY A 634 -8.41 11.88 -18.21
CA GLY A 634 -7.88 11.02 -17.15
C GLY A 634 -7.68 9.56 -17.60
N ILE A 635 -8.57 9.01 -18.43
CA ILE A 635 -8.37 7.67 -19.03
C ILE A 635 -7.19 7.70 -20.01
N LYS A 636 -7.07 8.75 -20.82
CA LYS A 636 -5.95 8.95 -21.75
C LYS A 636 -4.61 9.06 -21.01
N ASP A 637 -4.56 9.78 -19.89
CA ASP A 637 -3.33 9.98 -19.13
C ASP A 637 -2.88 8.70 -18.42
N ARG A 638 -3.81 7.87 -17.89
CA ARG A 638 -3.47 6.53 -17.36
C ARG A 638 -2.87 5.58 -18.41
N LEU A 639 -3.09 5.85 -19.71
CA LEU A 639 -2.44 5.14 -20.81
C LEU A 639 -0.95 5.47 -20.94
N ASN A 640 -0.54 6.68 -20.52
CA ASN A 640 0.86 7.09 -20.50
C ASN A 640 1.59 6.48 -19.29
N GLU A 641 0.87 6.14 -18.23
CA GLU A 641 1.42 5.67 -16.95
C GLU A 641 1.83 4.18 -16.92
N SER A 642 1.46 3.36 -17.90
CA SER A 642 1.33 1.89 -17.68
C SER A 642 2.10 0.97 -18.63
N GLN A 643 2.88 1.48 -19.58
CA GLN A 643 3.59 0.64 -20.57
C GLN A 643 2.73 -0.45 -21.25
N TYR A 644 1.41 -0.23 -21.38
CA TYR A 644 0.49 -1.27 -21.82
C TYR A 644 0.82 -1.86 -23.19
N VAL A 645 0.78 -3.20 -23.27
CA VAL A 645 0.87 -3.92 -24.53
C VAL A 645 -0.33 -3.59 -25.43
N ASN A 646 -0.10 -3.61 -26.75
CA ASN A 646 -1.14 -3.47 -27.74
C ASN A 646 -2.29 -4.46 -27.45
N GLY A 647 -3.51 -3.96 -27.27
CA GLY A 647 -4.69 -4.76 -26.93
C GLY A 647 -5.14 -4.72 -25.46
N ALA A 648 -4.38 -4.09 -24.56
CA ALA A 648 -4.78 -3.94 -23.15
C ALA A 648 -6.08 -3.12 -23.01
N LYS A 649 -6.91 -3.49 -22.03
CA LYS A 649 -8.25 -2.91 -21.83
C LYS A 649 -8.42 -2.25 -20.47
N LEU A 650 -9.12 -1.11 -20.43
CA LEU A 650 -9.64 -0.48 -19.22
C LEU A 650 -11.16 -0.47 -19.26
N THR A 651 -11.82 -1.02 -18.25
CA THR A 651 -13.28 -1.18 -18.24
C THR A 651 -13.94 -0.59 -16.99
N GLY A 652 -15.21 -0.19 -17.06
CA GLY A 652 -15.93 0.32 -15.90
C GLY A 652 -17.34 0.75 -16.22
N ILE A 653 -17.95 1.50 -15.30
CA ILE A 653 -19.30 2.08 -15.48
C ILE A 653 -19.21 3.60 -15.45
N LEU A 654 -19.82 4.25 -16.43
CA LEU A 654 -19.96 5.70 -16.54
C LEU A 654 -21.44 6.07 -16.45
N THR A 655 -21.83 6.79 -15.40
CA THR A 655 -23.15 7.42 -15.26
C THR A 655 -23.10 8.86 -15.76
N ILE A 656 -23.82 9.16 -16.84
CA ILE A 656 -24.02 10.52 -17.33
C ILE A 656 -25.34 11.05 -16.77
N LYS A 657 -25.33 12.13 -15.98
CA LYS A 657 -26.52 12.66 -15.29
C LYS A 657 -27.17 13.86 -15.97
N TYR A 658 -26.60 14.35 -17.05
CA TYR A 658 -27.05 15.57 -17.73
C TYR A 658 -27.52 15.28 -19.15
N TRP A 659 -28.44 16.13 -19.59
CA TRP A 659 -29.08 16.05 -20.90
C TRP A 659 -28.17 16.65 -21.98
N ARG A 660 -28.34 16.20 -23.24
CA ARG A 660 -27.61 16.73 -24.39
C ARG A 660 -26.09 16.64 -24.29
N SER A 661 -25.57 15.58 -23.65
CA SER A 661 -24.13 15.29 -23.67
C SER A 661 -23.63 15.03 -25.10
N SER A 662 -22.33 15.17 -25.32
CA SER A 662 -21.71 14.79 -26.60
C SER A 662 -21.91 13.30 -26.96
N VAL A 663 -22.11 12.43 -25.96
CA VAL A 663 -22.49 11.02 -26.12
C VAL A 663 -23.94 10.89 -26.63
N ALA A 664 -24.89 11.63 -26.03
CA ALA A 664 -26.29 11.65 -26.45
C ALA A 664 -26.45 12.18 -27.88
N ALA A 665 -25.65 13.17 -28.28
CA ALA A 665 -25.61 13.68 -29.65
C ALA A 665 -25.14 12.61 -30.66
N ALA A 666 -24.21 11.73 -30.27
CA ALA A 666 -23.66 10.70 -31.13
C ALA A 666 -24.60 9.50 -31.31
N THR A 667 -25.23 9.06 -30.22
CA THR A 667 -26.17 7.92 -30.21
C THR A 667 -27.57 8.31 -30.70
N GLY A 668 -27.92 9.60 -30.65
CA GLY A 668 -29.27 10.09 -30.97
C GLY A 668 -30.32 9.77 -29.91
N VAL A 669 -29.89 9.28 -28.75
CA VAL A 669 -30.75 8.89 -27.63
C VAL A 669 -30.51 9.88 -26.49
N ASP A 670 -31.52 10.70 -26.23
CA ASP A 670 -31.44 11.81 -25.27
C ASP A 670 -31.87 11.34 -23.89
N VAL A 671 -30.93 10.79 -23.10
CA VAL A 671 -31.18 10.45 -21.69
C VAL A 671 -29.90 10.45 -20.84
N PRO A 672 -29.97 10.95 -19.60
CA PRO A 672 -29.10 10.52 -18.52
C PRO A 672 -29.13 8.99 -18.36
N GLY A 673 -27.98 8.35 -18.19
CA GLY A 673 -27.94 6.88 -18.14
C GLY A 673 -26.58 6.31 -17.78
N ASP A 674 -26.57 5.00 -17.55
CA ASP A 674 -25.39 4.23 -17.19
C ASP A 674 -24.85 3.48 -18.40
N PHE A 675 -23.55 3.60 -18.61
CA PHE A 675 -22.83 3.00 -19.73
C PHE A 675 -21.70 2.12 -19.19
N ALA A 676 -21.61 0.89 -19.66
CA ALA A 676 -20.36 0.14 -19.56
C ALA A 676 -19.37 0.78 -20.53
N TYR A 677 -18.16 1.09 -20.07
CA TYR A 677 -17.10 1.54 -20.96
C TYR A 677 -15.99 0.52 -21.07
N VAL A 678 -15.42 0.39 -22.26
CA VAL A 678 -14.18 -0.37 -22.52
C VAL A 678 -13.26 0.51 -23.36
N PHE A 679 -12.16 0.94 -22.77
CA PHE A 679 -11.05 1.54 -23.47
C PHE A 679 -10.07 0.45 -23.90
N THR A 680 -9.62 0.43 -25.15
CA THR A 680 -8.60 -0.51 -25.65
C THR A 680 -7.38 0.25 -26.18
N CYS A 681 -6.18 -0.13 -25.74
CA CYS A 681 -4.91 0.40 -26.26
C CYS A 681 -4.61 -0.19 -27.64
N THR A 682 -4.23 0.65 -28.62
CA THR A 682 -3.94 0.21 -30.00
C THR A 682 -2.59 0.73 -30.48
N GLY A 683 -1.50 0.04 -30.13
CA GLY A 683 -0.15 0.32 -30.62
C GLY A 683 0.84 0.55 -29.49
N GLY A 684 1.94 -0.22 -29.49
CA GLY A 684 2.92 -0.29 -28.41
C GLY A 684 3.76 0.97 -28.11
N HIS A 685 3.31 2.16 -28.51
CA HIS A 685 3.84 3.44 -28.06
C HIS A 685 2.71 4.46 -27.86
N HIS A 686 2.85 5.23 -26.78
CA HIS A 686 2.00 6.29 -26.21
C HIS A 686 1.03 7.01 -27.19
N ASN A 687 -0.21 7.22 -26.72
CA ASN A 687 -1.30 8.03 -27.32
C ASN A 687 -2.23 7.39 -28.37
N HIS A 688 -2.34 6.06 -28.44
CA HIS A 688 -3.26 5.39 -29.36
C HIS A 688 -4.25 4.46 -28.64
N GLY A 689 -5.56 4.72 -28.78
CA GLY A 689 -6.58 3.84 -28.22
C GLY A 689 -8.02 4.20 -28.58
N LYS A 690 -8.96 3.34 -28.23
CA LYS A 690 -10.40 3.47 -28.54
C LYS A 690 -11.22 3.25 -27.28
N ILE A 691 -12.02 4.23 -26.88
CA ILE A 691 -13.08 4.03 -25.86
C ILE A 691 -14.37 3.63 -26.55
N VAL A 692 -15.04 2.61 -26.03
CA VAL A 692 -16.37 2.17 -26.41
C VAL A 692 -17.28 2.32 -25.20
N LEU A 693 -18.45 2.94 -25.38
CA LEU A 693 -19.53 3.01 -24.41
C LEU A 693 -20.69 2.16 -24.90
N THR A 694 -21.18 1.27 -24.06
CA THR A 694 -22.37 0.45 -24.30
C THR A 694 -23.39 0.77 -23.22
N SER A 695 -24.59 1.18 -23.62
CA SER A 695 -25.66 1.45 -22.65
C SER A 695 -26.02 0.19 -21.86
N LEU A 696 -26.15 0.31 -20.54
CA LEU A 696 -26.59 -0.80 -19.68
C LEU A 696 -28.10 -1.06 -19.78
N THR A 697 -28.88 -0.10 -20.26
CA THR A 697 -30.34 -0.24 -20.43
C THR A 697 -30.72 -0.80 -21.80
N ASP A 698 -29.94 -0.49 -22.84
CA ASP A 698 -30.08 -1.09 -24.17
C ASP A 698 -28.68 -1.31 -24.80
N PRO A 699 -28.13 -2.53 -24.71
CA PRO A 699 -26.78 -2.84 -25.20
C PRO A 699 -26.59 -2.64 -26.71
N ARG A 700 -27.67 -2.46 -27.48
CA ARG A 700 -27.59 -2.12 -28.92
C ARG A 700 -27.15 -0.68 -29.15
N ILE A 701 -27.29 0.18 -28.14
CA ILE A 701 -26.80 1.55 -28.17
C ILE A 701 -25.33 1.52 -27.78
N THR A 702 -24.47 1.60 -28.79
CA THR A 702 -23.03 1.68 -28.60
C THR A 702 -22.47 2.91 -29.32
N CYS A 703 -21.56 3.62 -28.66
CA CYS A 703 -20.75 4.65 -29.30
C CYS A 703 -19.30 4.51 -28.90
N TRP A 704 -18.41 5.08 -29.69
CA TRP A 704 -16.99 5.00 -29.46
C TRP A 704 -16.29 6.28 -29.87
N LYS A 705 -15.12 6.50 -29.29
CA LYS A 705 -14.23 7.63 -29.59
C LYS A 705 -12.81 7.12 -29.63
N GLN A 706 -12.05 7.54 -30.64
CA GLN A 706 -10.68 7.07 -30.87
C GLN A 706 -9.69 8.20 -30.60
N TYR A 707 -8.47 7.86 -30.19
CA TYR A 707 -7.40 8.80 -29.88
C TYR A 707 -6.19 8.48 -30.77
N ARG A 708 -5.73 9.46 -31.56
CA ARG A 708 -4.50 9.38 -32.35
C ARG A 708 -3.70 10.68 -32.27
N LYS A 709 -2.38 10.57 -32.42
CA LYS A 709 -1.52 11.74 -32.65
C LYS A 709 -1.71 12.22 -34.10
N ASP A 710 -1.97 13.52 -34.23
CA ASP A 710 -1.80 14.36 -35.42
C ASP A 710 -2.85 14.26 -36.57
N GLN A 711 -3.67 15.33 -36.66
CA GLN A 711 -4.20 15.98 -37.88
C GLN A 711 -5.41 15.41 -38.66
N ASP A 712 -6.40 14.76 -38.02
CA ASP A 712 -7.74 14.63 -38.66
C ASP A 712 -8.87 14.98 -37.67
N PRO A 713 -9.61 16.09 -37.87
CA PRO A 713 -10.69 16.51 -36.98
C PRO A 713 -11.83 15.47 -36.89
N ASN A 714 -11.94 14.57 -37.86
CA ASN A 714 -12.96 13.51 -37.87
C ASN A 714 -12.73 12.40 -36.82
N TRP A 715 -11.61 12.39 -36.11
CA TRP A 715 -11.22 11.30 -35.21
C TRP A 715 -11.30 11.65 -33.72
N SER A 716 -11.67 12.90 -33.38
CA SER A 716 -11.90 13.36 -32.00
C SER A 716 -13.38 13.40 -31.59
N GLN A 717 -14.26 13.04 -32.53
CA GLN A 717 -15.71 13.00 -32.35
C GLN A 717 -16.20 11.63 -31.88
N TRP A 718 -17.34 11.61 -31.21
CA TRP A 718 -18.05 10.37 -30.90
C TRP A 718 -18.68 9.78 -32.16
N MET A 719 -18.46 8.50 -32.37
CA MET A 719 -19.00 7.70 -33.46
C MET A 719 -19.98 6.67 -32.88
N SER A 720 -21.06 6.31 -33.58
CA SER A 720 -22.02 5.32 -33.09
C SER A 720 -22.03 4.07 -33.96
N ASP A 721 -21.93 2.91 -33.33
CA ASP A 721 -22.21 1.61 -33.96
C ASP A 721 -23.68 1.28 -33.66
N GLY A 722 -24.49 1.02 -34.69
CA GLY A 722 -25.93 0.75 -34.52
C GLY A 722 -26.87 1.86 -34.99
N ARG A 723 -26.36 3.01 -35.46
CA ARG A 723 -27.17 4.07 -36.04
C ARG A 723 -27.50 3.74 -37.51
N THR A 724 -28.77 3.50 -37.80
CA THR A 724 -29.28 3.46 -39.18
C THR A 724 -29.30 4.88 -39.74
N ILE A 725 -28.41 5.18 -40.68
CA ILE A 725 -28.41 6.44 -41.42
C ILE A 725 -28.98 6.22 -42.82
N THR A 726 -29.87 7.11 -43.26
CA THR A 726 -30.33 7.13 -44.66
C THR A 726 -29.24 7.72 -45.53
N ILE A 727 -28.86 7.00 -46.60
CA ILE A 727 -27.87 7.45 -47.57
C ILE A 727 -28.59 8.05 -48.76
N ASN A 728 -28.19 9.27 -49.13
CA ASN A 728 -28.66 9.91 -50.36
C ASN A 728 -27.84 9.39 -51.54
N ALA A 729 -28.41 8.47 -52.31
CA ALA A 729 -27.83 7.97 -53.55
C ALA A 729 -28.61 8.52 -54.76
N ASN A 730 -27.91 8.67 -55.88
CA ASN A 730 -28.50 9.18 -57.12
C ASN A 730 -29.03 8.01 -57.96
N ALA A 731 -30.29 8.10 -58.38
CA ALA A 731 -30.94 7.08 -59.20
C ALA A 731 -31.39 7.65 -60.54
N THR A 732 -31.43 6.80 -61.57
CA THR A 732 -32.03 7.19 -62.86
C THR A 732 -33.56 7.19 -62.77
N SER A 733 -34.25 7.71 -63.79
CA SER A 733 -35.73 7.73 -63.88
C SER A 733 -36.38 6.35 -63.83
N GLU A 734 -35.61 5.30 -64.07
CA GLU A 734 -36.04 3.91 -64.09
C GLU A 734 -36.03 3.25 -62.70
N VAL A 735 -35.55 3.95 -61.67
CA VAL A 735 -35.53 3.48 -60.27
C VAL A 735 -36.65 4.15 -59.47
N GLN A 736 -37.41 3.35 -58.73
CA GLN A 736 -38.48 3.78 -57.84
C GLN A 736 -38.19 3.29 -56.42
N ASP A 737 -38.75 3.99 -55.42
CA ASP A 737 -38.72 3.61 -54.01
C ASP A 737 -37.31 3.33 -53.47
N LEU A 738 -36.33 4.14 -53.89
CA LEU A 738 -34.95 3.97 -53.44
C LEU A 738 -34.80 4.34 -51.97
N HIS A 739 -34.55 3.33 -51.14
CA HIS A 739 -34.18 3.47 -49.75
C HIS A 739 -32.81 2.82 -49.54
N VAL A 740 -31.81 3.65 -49.25
CA VAL A 740 -30.48 3.16 -48.88
C VAL A 740 -30.28 3.47 -47.41
N THR A 741 -29.97 2.46 -46.63
CA THR A 741 -29.64 2.61 -45.22
C THR A 741 -28.30 1.99 -44.90
N GLN A 742 -27.54 2.64 -44.03
CA GLN A 742 -26.30 2.09 -43.50
C GLN A 742 -26.44 1.93 -41.99
N ASN A 743 -26.13 0.75 -41.49
CA ASN A 743 -26.06 0.45 -40.07
C ASN A 743 -24.68 -0.15 -39.76
N GLY A 744 -23.79 0.66 -39.17
CA GLY A 744 -22.39 0.30 -38.99
C GLY A 744 -21.68 0.04 -40.33
N GLY A 745 -21.05 -1.13 -40.46
CA GLY A 745 -20.37 -1.55 -41.70
C GLY A 745 -21.27 -2.17 -42.77
N THR A 746 -22.58 -2.26 -42.51
CA THR A 746 -23.57 -2.90 -43.37
C THR A 746 -24.38 -1.86 -44.11
N VAL A 747 -24.47 -1.99 -45.44
CA VAL A 747 -25.32 -1.14 -46.30
C VAL A 747 -26.43 -2.00 -46.87
N GLN A 748 -27.66 -1.55 -46.72
CA GLN A 748 -28.86 -2.14 -47.31
C GLN A 748 -29.42 -1.19 -48.37
N VAL A 749 -29.72 -1.74 -49.54
CA VAL A 749 -30.32 -1.06 -50.69
C VAL A 749 -31.64 -1.74 -51.00
N ASP A 750 -32.73 -0.99 -50.85
CA ASP A 750 -34.08 -1.37 -51.24
C ASP A 750 -34.51 -0.45 -52.38
N CYS A 751 -34.94 -1.02 -53.51
CA CYS A 751 -35.55 -0.24 -54.59
C CYS A 751 -36.31 -1.13 -55.56
N LYS A 752 -37.04 -0.51 -56.47
CA LYS A 752 -37.60 -1.16 -57.65
C LYS A 752 -36.91 -0.63 -58.89
N VAL A 753 -36.35 -1.51 -59.73
CA VAL A 753 -35.65 -1.11 -60.95
C VAL A 753 -36.39 -1.64 -62.18
N ASN A 754 -36.84 -0.72 -63.04
CA ASN A 754 -37.40 -1.04 -64.35
C ASN A 754 -36.28 -1.23 -65.37
N THR A 755 -35.92 -2.48 -65.62
CA THR A 755 -34.81 -2.78 -66.53
C THR A 755 -35.26 -2.65 -67.98
N ASN A 756 -34.43 -1.98 -68.78
CA ASN A 756 -34.70 -1.73 -70.21
C ASN A 756 -33.48 -1.97 -71.11
N SER A 757 -32.46 -2.66 -70.58
CA SER A 757 -31.15 -2.83 -71.22
C SER A 757 -30.66 -4.26 -71.10
N ASN A 758 -30.36 -4.87 -72.24
CA ASN A 758 -29.71 -6.18 -72.34
C ASN A 758 -28.17 -6.12 -72.27
N THR A 759 -27.62 -4.90 -72.15
CA THR A 759 -26.24 -4.60 -71.78
C THR A 759 -26.16 -4.06 -70.35
N TRP A 760 -24.97 -4.11 -69.74
CA TRP A 760 -24.75 -3.52 -68.42
C TRP A 760 -25.03 -2.02 -68.43
N LYS A 761 -25.94 -1.57 -67.56
CA LYS A 761 -26.32 -0.17 -67.39
C LYS A 761 -26.31 0.20 -65.90
N ASP A 762 -25.78 1.38 -65.58
CA ASP A 762 -25.77 1.93 -64.22
C ASP A 762 -27.16 2.51 -63.91
N TYR A 763 -27.79 2.07 -62.82
CA TYR A 763 -29.11 2.54 -62.38
C TYR A 763 -29.03 3.39 -61.10
N ILE A 764 -28.07 3.10 -60.22
CA ILE A 764 -27.84 3.87 -58.98
C ILE A 764 -26.35 4.19 -58.88
N THR A 765 -26.03 5.41 -58.45
CA THR A 765 -24.66 5.88 -58.20
C THR A 765 -24.57 6.60 -56.86
N GLY A 766 -23.36 6.66 -56.29
CA GLY A 766 -23.14 7.29 -54.97
C GLY A 766 -23.48 6.38 -53.79
N LEU A 767 -23.54 5.06 -54.00
CA LEU A 767 -23.61 4.10 -52.90
C LEU A 767 -22.28 4.05 -52.14
N PRO A 768 -22.28 3.77 -50.83
CA PRO A 768 -21.05 3.57 -50.07
C PRO A 768 -20.18 2.45 -50.68
N LEU A 769 -18.86 2.60 -50.67
CA LEU A 769 -17.98 1.70 -51.44
C LEU A 769 -17.95 0.29 -50.83
N PRO A 770 -18.24 -0.78 -51.61
CA PRO A 770 -18.10 -2.15 -51.14
C PRO A 770 -16.63 -2.56 -51.01
N GLY A 771 -16.34 -3.54 -50.14
CA GLY A 771 -14.97 -4.08 -49.98
C GLY A 771 -14.46 -4.90 -51.19
N PHE A 772 -15.35 -5.28 -52.10
CA PHE A 772 -15.10 -6.08 -53.32
C PHE A 772 -15.45 -5.28 -54.57
N ASP A 773 -15.00 -5.73 -55.75
CA ASP A 773 -15.30 -5.07 -57.03
C ASP A 773 -16.04 -6.00 -57.99
N ASN A 774 -17.12 -5.50 -58.58
CA ASN A 774 -17.85 -6.10 -59.69
C ASN A 774 -18.29 -7.57 -59.48
N GLN A 775 -18.60 -7.95 -58.23
CA GLN A 775 -19.16 -9.26 -57.95
C GLN A 775 -20.54 -9.37 -58.61
N ARG A 776 -20.74 -10.42 -59.41
CA ARG A 776 -21.97 -10.63 -60.18
C ARG A 776 -22.93 -11.52 -59.39
N PHE A 777 -24.18 -11.08 -59.31
CA PHE A 777 -25.28 -11.87 -58.77
C PHE A 777 -26.35 -12.11 -59.83
N ILE A 778 -26.99 -13.27 -59.78
CA ILE A 778 -28.04 -13.67 -60.70
C ILE A 778 -29.36 -13.06 -60.23
N ILE A 779 -30.10 -12.44 -61.15
CA ILE A 779 -31.48 -12.01 -60.92
C ILE A 779 -32.39 -13.15 -61.33
N TYR A 780 -33.28 -13.56 -60.42
CA TYR A 780 -34.29 -14.58 -60.68
C TYR A 780 -35.67 -13.92 -60.82
N GLY A 781 -36.47 -14.45 -61.74
CA GLY A 781 -37.88 -14.13 -61.86
C GLY A 781 -38.72 -14.83 -60.82
N ASN A 782 -40.00 -14.47 -60.74
CA ASN A 782 -40.96 -15.08 -59.81
C ASN A 782 -41.14 -16.60 -60.04
N ASP A 783 -40.80 -17.11 -61.23
CA ASP A 783 -40.79 -18.53 -61.59
C ASP A 783 -39.41 -19.20 -61.34
N GLN A 784 -38.51 -18.51 -60.63
CA GLN A 784 -37.11 -18.90 -60.40
C GLN A 784 -36.26 -19.07 -61.66
N THR A 785 -36.72 -18.59 -62.82
CA THR A 785 -35.87 -18.56 -64.00
C THR A 785 -34.83 -17.45 -63.86
N LYS A 786 -33.60 -17.70 -64.32
CA LYS A 786 -32.59 -16.66 -64.40
C LYS A 786 -32.98 -15.67 -65.49
N ILE A 787 -33.08 -14.40 -65.14
CA ILE A 787 -33.53 -13.32 -66.03
C ILE A 787 -32.56 -12.14 -66.12
N GLY A 788 -31.42 -12.20 -65.42
CA GLY A 788 -30.37 -11.20 -65.59
C GLY A 788 -29.24 -11.34 -64.60
N PHE A 789 -28.41 -10.30 -64.55
CA PHE A 789 -27.35 -10.12 -63.58
C PHE A 789 -27.34 -8.69 -63.04
N ALA A 790 -26.93 -8.54 -61.79
CA ALA A 790 -26.61 -7.25 -61.23
C ALA A 790 -25.26 -7.29 -60.50
N THR A 791 -24.69 -6.12 -60.28
CA THR A 791 -23.40 -5.95 -59.62
C THR A 791 -23.32 -4.62 -58.89
N ILE A 792 -22.56 -4.57 -57.80
CA ILE A 792 -22.12 -3.32 -57.18
C ILE A 792 -20.61 -3.17 -57.42
N SER A 793 -20.23 -2.07 -58.06
CA SER A 793 -18.82 -1.77 -58.34
C SER A 793 -18.15 -1.06 -57.16
N ARG A 794 -16.81 -1.13 -57.09
CA ARG A 794 -15.99 -0.28 -56.20
C ARG A 794 -16.16 1.21 -56.42
N GLY A 795 -16.83 1.63 -57.49
CA GLY A 795 -17.24 3.01 -57.72
C GLY A 795 -18.55 3.41 -57.04
N GLY A 796 -19.16 2.54 -56.21
CA GLY A 796 -20.42 2.83 -55.52
C GLY A 796 -21.62 2.87 -56.48
N LYS A 797 -21.65 1.96 -57.45
CA LYS A 797 -22.69 1.91 -58.48
C LYS A 797 -23.41 0.57 -58.52
N LEU A 798 -24.74 0.58 -58.56
CA LEU A 798 -25.55 -0.58 -58.89
C LEU A 798 -25.75 -0.63 -60.40
N THR A 799 -25.19 -1.66 -61.04
CA THR A 799 -25.24 -1.88 -62.48
C THR A 799 -26.00 -3.17 -62.77
N ILE A 800 -26.96 -3.12 -63.70
CA ILE A 800 -27.82 -4.25 -64.04
C ILE A 800 -27.75 -4.54 -65.54
N ARG A 801 -27.70 -5.82 -65.89
CA ARG A 801 -27.94 -6.36 -67.22
C ARG A 801 -29.11 -7.32 -67.14
N ALA A 802 -30.24 -7.00 -67.75
CA ALA A 802 -31.41 -7.89 -67.76
C ALA A 802 -31.55 -8.59 -69.12
N ASP A 803 -31.79 -9.90 -69.10
CA ASP A 803 -32.07 -10.68 -70.30
C ASP A 803 -33.54 -10.46 -70.77
N THR A 804 -34.42 -9.99 -69.87
CA THR A 804 -35.81 -9.58 -70.15
C THR A 804 -36.10 -8.20 -69.56
N ASN A 805 -36.84 -7.35 -70.30
CA ASN A 805 -37.28 -6.05 -69.80
C ASN A 805 -38.46 -6.24 -68.83
N ASP A 806 -38.19 -6.06 -67.54
CA ASP A 806 -39.21 -6.15 -66.49
C ASP A 806 -38.80 -5.32 -65.25
N SER A 807 -39.72 -5.23 -64.31
CA SER A 807 -39.59 -4.49 -63.05
C SER A 807 -39.16 -5.43 -61.92
N TYR A 808 -37.99 -5.20 -61.35
CA TYR A 808 -37.43 -6.05 -60.29
C TYR A 808 -37.37 -5.31 -58.95
N ALA A 809 -37.90 -5.94 -57.90
CA ALA A 809 -37.63 -5.51 -56.53
C ALA A 809 -36.21 -5.97 -56.16
N ILE A 810 -35.39 -5.03 -55.72
CA ILE A 810 -34.00 -5.28 -55.33
C ILE A 810 -33.89 -4.99 -53.85
N HIS A 811 -33.60 -6.03 -53.10
CA HIS A 811 -33.14 -5.96 -51.72
C HIS A 811 -31.72 -6.52 -51.68
N TYR A 812 -30.75 -5.67 -51.36
CA TYR A 812 -29.35 -6.09 -51.33
C TYR A 812 -28.61 -5.53 -50.14
N THR A 813 -27.84 -6.38 -49.47
CA THR A 813 -27.07 -6.02 -48.28
C THR A 813 -25.59 -6.37 -48.47
N TYR A 814 -24.68 -5.44 -48.21
CA TYR A 814 -23.23 -5.66 -48.33
C TYR A 814 -22.40 -5.01 -47.22
N LEU A 815 -21.18 -5.51 -47.03
CA LEU A 815 -20.22 -4.97 -46.06
C LEU A 815 -19.18 -4.05 -46.72
N THR A 816 -18.92 -2.89 -46.12
CA THR A 816 -17.94 -1.92 -46.65
C THR A 816 -16.48 -2.30 -46.34
N ASN A 817 -16.22 -3.16 -45.34
CA ASN A 817 -14.88 -3.27 -44.72
C ASN A 817 -14.25 -4.69 -44.66
N THR A 818 -14.97 -5.79 -44.95
CA THR A 818 -14.50 -7.15 -44.57
C THR A 818 -14.37 -8.17 -45.71
N GLY A 819 -14.68 -7.82 -46.96
CA GLY A 819 -14.48 -8.71 -48.11
C GLY A 819 -15.35 -9.99 -48.12
N LYS A 820 -16.41 -10.04 -47.31
CA LYS A 820 -17.44 -11.11 -47.29
C LYS A 820 -18.82 -10.47 -47.33
N ASP A 821 -19.76 -11.08 -48.07
CA ASP A 821 -21.14 -10.57 -48.25
C ASP A 821 -22.17 -11.42 -47.51
N PHE A 822 -23.30 -10.79 -47.16
CA PHE A 822 -24.54 -11.47 -46.73
C PHE A 822 -25.60 -11.32 -47.81
N THR A 823 -25.82 -12.36 -48.60
CA THR A 823 -27.00 -12.41 -49.47
C THR A 823 -28.21 -12.80 -48.62
N VAL A 824 -29.15 -11.88 -48.39
CA VAL A 824 -30.50 -12.25 -47.97
C VAL A 824 -31.33 -12.39 -49.24
N ASN A 825 -31.61 -13.63 -49.62
CA ASN A 825 -32.55 -13.92 -50.71
C ASN A 825 -33.98 -13.59 -50.24
N TYR A 826 -34.77 -12.98 -51.11
CA TYR A 826 -36.21 -13.19 -51.14
C TYR A 826 -36.57 -13.96 -52.39
#